data_AF-A0A2E6UT35-F1
#
_entry.id   AF-A0A2E6UT35-F1
#
_cell.length_a   1.000
_cell.length_b   1.000
_cell.length_c   1.000
_cell.angle_alpha   90.00
_cell.angle_beta   90.00
_cell.angle_gamma   90.00
#
_symmetry.space_group_name_H-M   'P 1'
#
loop_
_entity.id
_entity.type
_entity.pdbx_description
1 polymer ?
#
loop_
_entity_poly.entity_id
_entity_poly.type
_entity_poly.pdbx_seq_one_letter_code
_entity_poly.pdbx_strand_id
1 'polypeptide(L)'
;MIKVFKIKASDEKLISDNRETKLESEVRAKKDPFDYSEVIVKKPWGYEYLVFENEFVAIWMLHIVRKRKTSMHSHPKKKTSLILLAGNATCSHLEGEEKINSMDGIVIDEGVFHQTEASSELPIDPQSENGIWVMEIESPPNKADLIRMKDKYGRSGKAYEGTENMVFDPVNCIKFQEPEPEKFIQEKFNDFIFTLVRASDLVSTSPSPDALVSVVGRKGPEVSTNPHLKTGGLETYKNFLENTKNENLGNYTILTIQKTSVTMKVSDYIFSELAAIGVKDVFTVSGGAAMHLLDSLGTNKDINHISTHHEQAAAMAAEGNARITGKPGVALVTSGPGGTNAMTGVCGAWIDSIPSIYISGQVTSNNLIEGTGLRQFGIQESDIVSMVKSVTKYAVTIKDPSQVKYHLQKAIHLATTGRPGPVWLDIPLDIQSKMITPDECPSYEPEERKIPENVLLNKQVSECIELIKNSEQPVLISGYGIRLANGEKEFLQLVEKLGIPVISSWTTSDLIPSSHELSIGRSGIFGDRGGNFTVQNSDLILSIGSRLSVPQVGYNFPLFARAAKKIIVDIDSAELNKPSLKPDLPIQADAREFMVELLAQLKNAQPFEISDWLKRCQGWKLKYPVVLAEYKECKDAVNSFYFVETLSEKLDKNAVIVTDMGTSFTCTMQTFKTKLGQRLSTSSGHASMGFGLPGAIGACIGNNRKDTICISGDGGLQMNIQELQTIVHYNLPIKLFVLNNNGYLTIKATQQNHFGRFVGAEQSSGVTCPDIIKVATAYGLQNVRIANTEELNLKIDSVLQAQGPIVCEIMMEENQPLIPRVSSLKKPDGTIISKPIEDLYPFLSREEFKENMIIDPTEILK
;
A
#
# COMPACT_ATOMS: atom_id res chain seq x y z
N MET A 1 -7.23 26.11 -15.74
CA MET A 1 -7.64 27.53 -15.88
C MET A 1 -7.82 28.10 -14.50
N ILE A 2 -7.08 29.16 -14.19
CA ILE A 2 -7.17 29.89 -12.91
C ILE A 2 -8.51 30.63 -12.84
N LYS A 3 -9.19 30.54 -11.69
CA LYS A 3 -10.46 31.22 -11.45
C LYS A 3 -10.30 32.32 -10.41
N VAL A 4 -10.96 33.46 -10.66
CA VAL A 4 -11.10 34.53 -9.67
C VAL A 4 -12.57 34.73 -9.37
N PHE A 5 -12.99 34.31 -8.17
CA PHE A 5 -14.37 34.44 -7.70
C PHE A 5 -14.59 35.84 -7.11
N LYS A 6 -15.80 36.40 -7.25
CA LYS A 6 -16.18 37.68 -6.65
C LYS A 6 -17.42 37.47 -5.77
N ILE A 7 -17.25 37.59 -4.45
CA ILE A 7 -18.34 37.44 -3.49
C ILE A 7 -18.81 38.83 -3.10
N LYS A 8 -20.07 39.14 -3.41
CA LYS A 8 -20.72 40.41 -3.08
C LYS A 8 -21.63 40.23 -1.87
N ALA A 9 -21.85 41.29 -1.12
CA ALA A 9 -22.92 41.30 -0.13
C ALA A 9 -24.27 41.28 -0.84
N SER A 10 -25.15 40.34 -0.48
CA SER A 10 -26.54 40.36 -0.93
C SER A 10 -27.40 41.23 -0.01
N ASP A 11 -28.36 41.91 -0.63
CA ASP A 11 -29.42 42.75 -0.07
C ASP A 11 -29.08 43.55 1.21
N GLU A 12 -29.21 44.88 1.09
CA GLU A 12 -29.03 45.87 2.18
C GLU A 12 -29.74 45.51 3.50
N LYS A 13 -30.74 44.62 3.48
CA LYS A 13 -31.49 44.12 4.63
C LYS A 13 -30.67 43.33 5.66
N LEU A 14 -29.72 42.50 5.24
CA LEU A 14 -28.88 41.71 6.17
C LEU A 14 -27.79 42.56 6.83
N ILE A 15 -27.40 43.64 6.16
CA ILE A 15 -26.48 44.67 6.69
C ILE A 15 -27.24 45.60 7.65
N SER A 16 -28.53 45.90 7.41
CA SER A 16 -29.33 46.75 8.29
C SER A 16 -29.74 46.06 9.59
N ASP A 17 -30.19 44.79 9.56
CA ASP A 17 -30.61 44.07 10.77
C ASP A 17 -29.43 43.80 11.73
N ASN A 18 -28.21 43.69 11.21
CA ASN A 18 -26.98 43.56 12.00
C ASN A 18 -26.31 44.90 12.35
N ARG A 19 -26.73 46.03 11.77
CA ARG A 19 -26.32 47.37 12.23
C ARG A 19 -27.10 47.81 13.47
N GLU A 20 -28.33 47.34 13.65
CA GLU A 20 -29.21 47.78 14.75
C GLU A 20 -29.26 46.83 15.97
N THR A 21 -28.64 45.64 15.91
CA THR A 21 -28.54 44.75 17.09
C THR A 21 -27.19 44.90 17.82
N LYS A 22 -27.15 45.89 18.72
CA LYS A 22 -26.17 46.06 19.82
C LYS A 22 -24.68 46.04 19.44
N LEU A 23 -24.16 47.22 19.11
CA LEU A 23 -22.78 47.61 19.43
C LEU A 23 -22.70 49.13 19.67
N GLU A 24 -23.51 49.65 20.59
CA GLU A 24 -23.09 50.79 21.41
C GLU A 24 -22.07 50.30 22.44
N SER A 25 -20.84 50.08 22.01
CA SER A 25 -19.67 50.03 22.90
C SER A 25 -18.40 50.27 22.08
N GLU A 26 -17.91 51.50 22.14
CA GLU A 26 -16.47 51.81 22.19
C GLU A 26 -15.51 50.97 21.32
N VAL A 27 -15.62 51.05 20.00
CA VAL A 27 -14.43 50.90 19.13
C VAL A 27 -14.40 52.08 18.16
N ARG A 28 -14.27 53.29 18.72
CA ARG A 28 -13.50 54.31 18.02
C ARG A 28 -12.13 53.71 17.77
N ALA A 29 -11.66 53.81 16.52
CA ALA A 29 -10.32 53.48 16.07
C ALA A 29 -9.24 53.78 17.12
N LYS A 30 -8.96 52.82 18.00
CA LYS A 30 -7.60 52.67 18.51
C LYS A 30 -6.86 52.06 17.33
N LYS A 31 -5.91 52.82 16.77
CA LYS A 31 -4.86 52.23 15.94
C LYS A 31 -4.40 50.97 16.68
N ASP A 32 -4.43 49.82 16.01
CA ASP A 32 -3.86 48.61 16.55
C ASP A 32 -2.43 48.96 17.00
N PRO A 33 -2.11 48.87 18.31
CA PRO A 33 -0.85 49.39 18.82
C PRO A 33 0.35 48.48 18.48
N PHE A 34 0.11 47.35 17.82
CA PHE A 34 1.12 46.34 17.55
C PHE A 34 1.68 46.44 16.14
N ASP A 35 3.01 46.42 16.08
CA ASP A 35 3.75 46.25 14.84
C ASP A 35 3.85 44.75 14.53
N TYR A 36 3.19 44.32 13.45
CA TYR A 36 3.17 42.92 13.04
C TYR A 36 4.32 42.55 12.08
N SER A 37 5.18 43.52 11.74
CA SER A 37 6.23 43.34 10.74
C SER A 37 7.28 42.30 11.14
N GLU A 38 7.46 42.01 12.44
CA GLU A 38 8.48 41.08 12.94
C GLU A 38 7.91 39.93 13.78
N VAL A 39 6.63 39.55 13.55
CA VAL A 39 5.99 38.47 14.32
C VAL A 39 5.20 37.48 13.45
N ILE A 40 5.18 36.23 13.91
CA ILE A 40 4.14 35.24 13.55
C ILE A 40 3.05 35.28 14.61
N VAL A 41 1.79 35.43 14.18
CA VAL A 41 0.62 35.36 15.06
C VAL A 41 0.03 33.95 15.02
N LYS A 42 0.13 33.21 16.13
CA LYS A 42 -0.48 31.88 16.25
C LYS A 42 -1.99 31.96 16.35
N LYS A 43 -2.66 31.02 15.70
CA LYS A 43 -4.11 30.93 15.60
C LYS A 43 -4.61 29.54 15.99
N PRO A 44 -5.85 29.40 16.46
CA PRO A 44 -6.46 28.09 16.69
C PRO A 44 -6.48 27.21 15.43
N TRP A 45 -6.42 27.79 14.24
CA TRP A 45 -6.41 27.08 12.95
C TRP A 45 -5.02 26.93 12.31
N GLY A 46 -3.97 27.53 12.89
CA GLY A 46 -2.64 27.55 12.31
C GLY A 46 -1.87 28.79 12.74
N TYR A 47 -1.39 29.58 11.78
CA TYR A 47 -0.73 30.87 12.06
C TYR A 47 -0.76 31.78 10.84
N GLU A 48 -0.43 33.05 11.05
CA GLU A 48 -0.26 34.04 9.99
C GLU A 48 0.87 35.03 10.29
N TYR A 49 1.42 35.66 9.26
CA TYR A 49 2.41 36.73 9.40
C TYR A 49 2.25 37.78 8.29
N LEU A 50 2.65 39.01 8.60
CA LEU A 50 2.59 40.13 7.66
C LEU A 50 3.74 40.01 6.66
N VAL A 51 3.46 40.11 5.36
CA VAL A 51 4.45 40.06 4.27
C VAL A 51 4.83 41.47 3.82
N PHE A 52 3.83 42.37 3.73
CA PHE A 52 3.99 43.72 3.21
C PHE A 52 2.84 44.61 3.69
N GLU A 53 3.13 45.86 4.02
CA GLU A 53 2.10 46.85 4.37
C GLU A 53 2.53 48.24 3.87
N ASN A 54 1.57 48.99 3.32
CA ASN A 54 1.70 50.42 3.04
C ASN A 54 0.39 51.14 3.38
N GLU A 55 0.22 52.40 2.98
CA GLU A 55 -1.02 53.14 3.31
C GLU A 55 -2.29 52.60 2.63
N PHE A 56 -2.17 51.72 1.62
CA PHE A 56 -3.27 51.23 0.81
C PHE A 56 -3.64 49.77 1.09
N VAL A 57 -2.68 48.89 1.36
CA VAL A 57 -2.93 47.47 1.59
C VAL A 57 -2.06 46.87 2.69
N ALA A 58 -2.53 45.77 3.28
CA ALA A 58 -1.72 44.83 4.06
C ALA A 58 -1.80 43.44 3.43
N ILE A 59 -0.65 42.80 3.21
CA ILE A 59 -0.53 41.47 2.62
C ILE A 59 -0.08 40.51 3.70
N TRP A 60 -0.87 39.48 3.96
CA TRP A 60 -0.63 38.46 4.96
C TRP A 60 -0.41 37.11 4.30
N MET A 61 0.42 36.29 4.95
CA MET A 61 0.55 34.87 4.63
C MET A 61 -0.07 34.06 5.76
N LEU A 62 -1.01 33.17 5.42
CA LEU A 62 -1.72 32.31 6.34
C LEU A 62 -1.35 30.86 6.06
N HIS A 63 -0.98 30.13 7.11
CA HIS A 63 -0.89 28.68 7.09
C HIS A 63 -2.06 28.09 7.89
N ILE A 64 -3.01 27.46 7.20
CA ILE A 64 -4.19 26.84 7.83
C ILE A 64 -3.97 25.34 7.87
N VAL A 65 -3.87 24.78 9.07
CA VAL A 65 -3.63 23.35 9.28
C VAL A 65 -4.82 22.53 8.73
N ARG A 66 -4.52 21.36 8.18
CA ARG A 66 -5.46 20.40 7.59
C ARG A 66 -6.67 20.15 8.50
N LYS A 67 -7.87 20.09 7.90
CA LYS A 67 -9.16 19.94 8.60
C LYS A 67 -9.47 21.05 9.63
N ARG A 68 -8.71 22.15 9.63
CA ARG A 68 -9.05 23.36 10.37
C ARG A 68 -9.59 24.42 9.43
N LYS A 69 -10.29 25.38 10.04
CA LYS A 69 -10.88 26.52 9.35
C LYS A 69 -10.78 27.79 10.16
N THR A 70 -10.72 28.91 9.44
CA THR A 70 -10.79 30.25 10.03
C THR A 70 -12.16 30.49 10.68
N SER A 71 -12.29 31.56 11.47
CA SER A 71 -13.61 31.98 11.98
C SER A 71 -14.49 32.45 10.84
N MET A 72 -15.80 32.24 10.95
CA MET A 72 -16.76 32.99 10.14
C MET A 72 -16.73 34.46 10.57
N HIS A 73 -16.20 35.32 9.72
CA HIS A 73 -15.97 36.73 10.04
C HIS A 73 -16.20 37.64 8.83
N SER A 74 -16.38 38.92 9.12
CA SER A 74 -16.61 39.98 8.14
C SER A 74 -15.80 41.22 8.49
N HIS A 75 -15.42 41.95 7.46
CA HIS A 75 -14.79 43.27 7.56
C HIS A 75 -15.69 44.34 6.90
N PRO A 76 -16.42 45.16 7.69
CA PRO A 76 -17.37 46.15 7.16
C PRO A 76 -16.81 47.22 6.22
N LYS A 77 -15.50 47.50 6.27
CA LYS A 77 -14.84 48.57 5.51
C LYS A 77 -13.62 48.09 4.74
N LYS A 78 -13.36 46.77 4.71
CA LYS A 78 -12.23 46.20 3.96
C LYS A 78 -12.72 45.27 2.88
N LYS A 79 -12.06 45.39 1.73
CA LYS A 79 -12.03 44.38 0.70
C LYS A 79 -10.88 43.43 0.96
N THR A 80 -11.11 42.14 0.78
CA THR A 80 -10.11 41.09 0.99
C THR A 80 -9.97 40.24 -0.25
N SER A 81 -8.75 40.12 -0.77
CA SER A 81 -8.42 39.17 -1.83
C SER A 81 -7.63 38.00 -1.26
N LEU A 82 -8.15 36.78 -1.41
CA LEU A 82 -7.50 35.55 -1.00
C LEU A 82 -6.92 34.85 -2.23
N ILE A 83 -5.67 34.41 -2.16
CA ILE A 83 -5.02 33.59 -3.19
C ILE A 83 -4.57 32.28 -2.55
N LEU A 84 -5.02 31.15 -3.07
CA LEU A 84 -4.58 29.84 -2.59
C LEU A 84 -3.25 29.47 -3.23
N LEU A 85 -2.18 29.42 -2.44
CA LEU A 85 -0.86 29.06 -2.91
C LEU A 85 -0.67 27.54 -2.89
N ALA A 86 -0.99 26.85 -1.80
CA ALA A 86 -0.81 25.40 -1.70
C ALA A 86 -2.06 24.67 -1.20
N GLY A 87 -2.29 23.49 -1.76
CA GLY A 87 -3.39 22.59 -1.40
C GLY A 87 -4.74 22.95 -2.03
N ASN A 88 -5.81 22.42 -1.44
CA ASN A 88 -7.20 22.68 -1.83
C ASN A 88 -7.95 23.25 -0.62
N ALA A 89 -8.84 24.22 -0.86
CA ALA A 89 -9.61 24.84 0.19
C ALA A 89 -11.07 25.05 -0.21
N THR A 90 -11.93 25.18 0.81
CA THR A 90 -13.32 25.60 0.65
C THR A 90 -13.49 26.93 1.34
N CYS A 91 -13.90 27.96 0.59
CA CYS A 91 -14.30 29.24 1.15
C CYS A 91 -15.82 29.27 1.28
N SER A 92 -16.35 29.26 2.51
CA SER A 92 -17.80 29.36 2.75
C SER A 92 -18.18 30.79 3.09
N HIS A 93 -19.29 31.27 2.54
CA HIS A 93 -19.95 32.52 2.88
C HIS A 93 -21.43 32.25 3.18
N LEU A 94 -22.21 33.27 3.55
CA LEU A 94 -23.61 33.10 3.96
C LEU A 94 -24.53 32.56 2.87
N GLU A 95 -24.14 32.67 1.60
CA GLU A 95 -24.97 32.30 0.46
C GLU A 95 -24.52 31.01 -0.24
N GLY A 96 -23.39 30.43 0.18
CA GLY A 96 -22.81 29.28 -0.50
C GLY A 96 -21.37 29.01 -0.13
N GLU A 97 -20.74 28.16 -0.92
CA GLU A 97 -19.32 27.81 -0.78
C GLU A 97 -18.66 27.72 -2.15
N GLU A 98 -17.38 28.12 -2.19
CA GLU A 98 -16.54 28.02 -3.38
C GLU A 98 -15.37 27.09 -3.08
N LYS A 99 -15.18 26.09 -3.95
CA LYS A 99 -14.00 25.23 -3.92
C LYS A 99 -12.89 25.89 -4.72
N ILE A 100 -11.77 26.13 -4.06
CA ILE A 100 -10.59 26.79 -4.64
C ILE A 100 -9.40 25.83 -4.66
N ASN A 101 -8.70 25.82 -5.79
CA ASN A 101 -7.48 25.05 -6.01
C ASN A 101 -6.27 26.00 -6.00
N SER A 102 -5.06 25.44 -6.00
CA SER A 102 -3.84 26.22 -6.13
C SER A 102 -3.90 27.19 -7.33
N MET A 103 -3.44 28.43 -7.12
CA MET A 103 -3.57 29.62 -7.99
C MET A 103 -4.97 30.22 -8.15
N ASP A 104 -6.04 29.63 -7.62
CA ASP A 104 -7.35 30.29 -7.63
C ASP A 104 -7.38 31.47 -6.63
N GLY A 105 -8.14 32.50 -6.99
CA GLY A 105 -8.33 33.71 -6.20
C GLY A 105 -9.78 33.96 -5.81
N ILE A 106 -10.03 34.60 -4.67
CA ILE A 106 -11.35 35.08 -4.26
C ILE A 106 -11.24 36.54 -3.85
N VAL A 107 -12.09 37.39 -4.43
CA VAL A 107 -12.29 38.78 -4.00
C VAL A 107 -13.57 38.86 -3.17
N ILE A 108 -13.43 39.26 -1.92
CA ILE A 108 -14.49 39.38 -0.92
C ILE A 108 -14.77 40.86 -0.71
N ASP A 109 -15.99 41.30 -1.05
CA ASP A 109 -16.40 42.68 -0.85
C ASP A 109 -16.65 43.01 0.64
N GLU A 110 -16.64 44.32 0.93
CA GLU A 110 -16.88 44.87 2.26
C GLU A 110 -18.17 44.33 2.87
N GLY A 111 -18.10 43.92 4.15
CA GLY A 111 -19.26 43.44 4.90
C GLY A 111 -19.65 41.97 4.68
N VAL A 112 -19.03 41.26 3.73
CA VAL A 112 -19.30 39.83 3.49
C VAL A 112 -18.71 38.96 4.61
N PHE A 113 -19.54 38.07 5.17
CA PHE A 113 -19.07 37.03 6.09
C PHE A 113 -18.49 35.84 5.34
N HIS A 114 -17.29 35.43 5.71
CA HIS A 114 -16.59 34.29 5.11
C HIS A 114 -15.75 33.49 6.12
N GLN A 115 -15.44 32.25 5.76
CA GLN A 115 -14.44 31.40 6.40
C GLN A 115 -13.73 30.53 5.35
N THR A 116 -12.50 30.13 5.62
CA THR A 116 -11.69 29.28 4.73
C THR A 116 -11.31 28.00 5.47
N GLU A 117 -11.61 26.85 4.87
CA GLU A 117 -11.33 25.51 5.39
C GLU A 117 -10.34 24.77 4.49
N ALA A 118 -9.33 24.13 5.10
CA ALA A 118 -8.37 23.28 4.39
C ALA A 118 -9.00 21.91 4.06
N SER A 119 -9.28 21.64 2.78
CA SER A 119 -10.07 20.48 2.32
C SER A 119 -9.25 19.26 1.87
N SER A 120 -7.91 19.28 1.97
CA SER A 120 -7.05 18.20 1.43
C SER A 120 -7.24 16.83 2.12
N GLU A 121 -7.51 15.80 1.30
CA GLU A 121 -7.50 14.38 1.70
C GLU A 121 -6.14 13.68 1.50
N LEU A 122 -5.22 14.27 0.74
CA LEU A 122 -3.85 13.75 0.50
C LEU A 122 -2.79 14.55 1.27
N PRO A 123 -1.64 13.94 1.64
CA PRO A 123 -0.53 14.67 2.25
C PRO A 123 0.04 15.71 1.28
N ILE A 124 0.34 16.90 1.79
CA ILE A 124 1.04 17.97 1.08
C ILE A 124 2.53 17.78 1.41
N ASP A 125 3.38 17.81 0.39
CA ASP A 125 4.84 17.70 0.51
C ASP A 125 5.45 19.11 0.58
N PRO A 126 6.32 19.43 1.55
CA PRO A 126 6.87 18.59 2.61
C PRO A 126 5.84 18.22 3.70
N GLN A 127 5.91 16.98 4.22
CA GLN A 127 5.05 16.46 5.30
C GLN A 127 5.02 17.32 6.59
N SER A 128 5.96 18.26 6.75
CA SER A 128 5.95 19.28 7.80
C SER A 128 4.90 20.39 7.61
N GLU A 129 4.29 20.48 6.43
CA GLU A 129 3.28 21.49 6.03
C GLU A 129 1.91 20.85 5.81
N ASN A 130 1.39 20.14 6.82
CA ASN A 130 0.08 19.49 6.79
C ASN A 130 -1.10 20.49 6.77
N GLY A 131 -1.11 21.47 5.88
CA GLY A 131 -2.08 22.56 5.80
C GLY A 131 -2.10 23.21 4.43
N ILE A 132 -2.87 24.28 4.26
CA ILE A 132 -2.88 25.11 3.05
C ILE A 132 -2.13 26.42 3.31
N TRP A 133 -1.55 26.98 2.25
CA TRP A 133 -0.98 28.32 2.26
C TRP A 133 -1.89 29.28 1.51
N VAL A 134 -2.30 30.36 2.16
CA VAL A 134 -3.18 31.39 1.60
C VAL A 134 -2.48 32.75 1.73
N MET A 135 -2.37 33.47 0.63
CA MET A 135 -2.01 34.89 0.65
C MET A 135 -3.29 35.72 0.74
N GLU A 136 -3.34 36.65 1.68
CA GLU A 136 -4.48 37.53 1.92
C GLU A 136 -4.06 38.99 1.71
N ILE A 137 -4.72 39.69 0.80
CA ILE A 137 -4.49 41.11 0.50
C ILE A 137 -5.70 41.90 1.02
N GLU A 138 -5.49 42.69 2.07
CA GLU A 138 -6.51 43.53 2.69
C GLU A 138 -6.38 44.98 2.25
N SER A 139 -7.49 45.61 1.82
CA SER A 139 -7.53 47.02 1.41
C SER A 139 -8.77 47.71 1.99
N PRO A 140 -8.66 48.76 2.83
CA PRO A 140 -7.42 49.33 3.40
C PRO A 140 -6.82 48.46 4.53
N PRO A 141 -5.56 48.69 4.94
CA PRO A 141 -4.88 47.96 6.01
C PRO A 141 -5.49 48.32 7.38
N ASN A 142 -6.52 47.58 7.80
CA ASN A 142 -7.23 47.86 9.04
C ASN A 142 -7.68 46.59 9.77
N LYS A 143 -6.83 46.05 10.64
CA LYS A 143 -7.16 44.87 11.45
C LYS A 143 -8.23 45.08 12.53
N ALA A 144 -8.52 46.34 12.90
CA ALA A 144 -9.48 46.65 13.97
C ALA A 144 -10.96 46.51 13.55
N ASP A 145 -11.24 46.42 12.25
CA ASP A 145 -12.60 46.38 11.70
C ASP A 145 -13.13 44.94 11.54
N LEU A 146 -12.87 44.06 12.51
CA LEU A 146 -13.21 42.65 12.44
C LEU A 146 -14.50 42.33 13.21
N ILE A 147 -15.48 41.74 12.54
CA ILE A 147 -16.71 41.23 13.17
C ILE A 147 -16.76 39.71 13.03
N ARG A 148 -16.97 38.99 14.14
CA ARG A 148 -17.02 37.52 14.16
C ARG A 148 -18.40 37.01 14.56
N MET A 149 -18.92 36.04 13.81
CA MET A 149 -20.08 35.25 14.24
C MET A 149 -19.68 34.27 15.36
N LYS A 150 -20.69 33.75 16.08
CA LYS A 150 -20.47 32.73 17.11
C LYS A 150 -19.95 31.44 16.47
N ASP A 151 -18.68 31.15 16.72
CA ASP A 151 -17.97 29.97 16.20
C ASP A 151 -17.65 28.96 17.32
N LYS A 152 -17.15 27.77 16.91
CA LYS A 152 -16.68 26.71 17.83
C LYS A 152 -15.50 27.12 18.71
N TYR A 153 -14.86 28.26 18.41
CA TYR A 153 -13.72 28.78 19.15
C TYR A 153 -14.16 29.77 20.26
N GLY A 154 -15.46 30.07 20.36
CA GLY A 154 -16.01 30.95 21.41
C GLY A 154 -15.56 32.41 21.26
N ARG A 155 -15.32 32.88 20.02
CA ARG A 155 -14.75 34.20 19.71
C ARG A 155 -15.76 35.26 19.24
N SER A 156 -17.06 35.01 19.43
CA SER A 156 -18.12 35.97 19.10
C SER A 156 -17.84 37.33 19.72
N GLY A 157 -17.77 38.39 18.91
CA GLY A 157 -17.56 39.77 19.39
C GLY A 157 -16.21 40.06 20.06
N LYS A 158 -15.22 39.15 20.02
CA LYS A 158 -13.88 39.39 20.56
C LYS A 158 -12.97 40.06 19.51
N ALA A 159 -12.13 40.99 19.97
CA ALA A 159 -11.07 41.62 19.19
C ALA A 159 -9.95 40.62 18.79
N TYR A 160 -8.91 41.11 18.12
CA TYR A 160 -7.78 40.32 17.64
C TYR A 160 -6.96 39.68 18.79
N GLU A 161 -6.18 38.63 18.50
CA GLU A 161 -5.34 37.92 19.48
C GLU A 161 -4.30 38.84 20.14
N GLY A 162 -4.06 38.67 21.45
CA GLY A 162 -3.05 39.44 22.20
C GLY A 162 -1.62 38.96 21.98
N THR A 163 -0.65 39.68 22.54
CA THR A 163 0.80 39.44 22.40
C THR A 163 1.24 38.05 22.88
N GLU A 164 0.46 37.41 23.76
CA GLU A 164 0.70 36.05 24.22
C GLU A 164 0.66 34.97 23.11
N ASN A 165 0.10 35.32 21.94
CA ASN A 165 0.04 34.44 20.76
C ASN A 165 1.08 34.80 19.68
N MET A 166 1.96 35.76 19.93
CA MET A 166 2.96 36.22 18.97
C MET A 166 4.31 35.51 19.19
N VAL A 167 4.97 35.14 18.10
CA VAL A 167 6.37 34.68 18.08
C VAL A 167 7.18 35.73 17.35
N PHE A 168 8.14 36.33 18.04
CA PHE A 168 9.02 37.38 17.52
C PHE A 168 10.22 36.80 16.77
N ASP A 169 10.76 37.57 15.82
CA ASP A 169 11.93 37.25 15.01
C ASP A 169 11.83 35.88 14.28
N PRO A 170 10.76 35.65 13.50
CA PRO A 170 10.56 34.36 12.85
C PRO A 170 11.57 34.12 11.72
N VAL A 171 12.25 32.97 11.75
CA VAL A 171 13.13 32.52 10.68
C VAL A 171 12.27 31.98 9.52
N ASN A 172 12.60 32.32 8.26
CA ASN A 172 11.96 31.86 7.02
C ASN A 172 10.58 32.45 6.65
N CYS A 173 10.26 33.68 7.07
CA CYS A 173 9.10 34.42 6.55
C CYS A 173 9.47 35.26 5.32
N ILE A 174 8.72 35.16 4.23
CA ILE A 174 8.87 36.12 3.11
C ILE A 174 8.44 37.53 3.55
N LYS A 175 9.17 38.54 3.08
CA LYS A 175 8.90 39.97 3.32
C LYS A 175 9.15 40.74 2.04
N PHE A 176 8.27 41.69 1.70
CA PHE A 176 8.55 42.65 0.63
C PHE A 176 8.89 44.02 1.22
N GLN A 177 9.74 44.75 0.51
CA GLN A 177 9.92 46.18 0.69
C GLN A 177 9.22 46.92 -0.46
N GLU A 178 8.97 48.22 -0.33
CA GLU A 178 8.42 49.00 -1.45
C GLU A 178 9.48 49.15 -2.57
N PRO A 179 9.15 48.90 -3.84
CA PRO A 179 10.13 48.95 -4.92
C PRO A 179 10.59 50.38 -5.26
N GLU A 180 11.91 50.56 -5.38
CA GLU A 180 12.52 51.75 -5.97
C GLU A 180 12.17 51.88 -7.47
N PRO A 181 12.24 53.08 -8.08
CA PRO A 181 12.08 53.23 -9.52
C PRO A 181 13.06 52.34 -10.30
N GLU A 182 12.61 51.71 -11.41
CA GLU A 182 13.42 50.84 -12.28
C GLU A 182 13.98 49.57 -11.59
N LYS A 183 13.43 49.20 -10.42
CA LYS A 183 13.73 47.95 -9.72
C LYS A 183 12.44 47.20 -9.40
N PHE A 184 12.51 45.87 -9.43
CA PHE A 184 11.46 45.00 -8.93
C PHE A 184 12.02 44.12 -7.81
N ILE A 185 11.15 43.71 -6.89
CA ILE A 185 11.48 42.77 -5.81
C ILE A 185 10.83 41.45 -6.16
N GLN A 186 11.62 40.39 -6.15
CA GLN A 186 11.15 39.04 -6.47
C GLN A 186 11.49 38.10 -5.32
N GLU A 187 10.48 37.45 -4.76
CA GLU A 187 10.65 36.42 -3.74
C GLU A 187 10.09 35.10 -4.23
N LYS A 188 10.71 34.00 -3.80
CA LYS A 188 10.23 32.65 -4.05
C LYS A 188 9.70 32.06 -2.75
N PHE A 189 8.49 31.51 -2.80
CA PHE A 189 7.90 30.75 -1.71
C PHE A 189 7.23 29.50 -2.28
N ASN A 190 7.70 28.32 -1.87
CA ASN A 190 7.35 27.04 -2.48
C ASN A 190 7.51 27.09 -4.01
N ASP A 191 6.48 26.69 -4.76
CA ASP A 191 6.46 26.74 -6.23
C ASP A 191 5.94 28.07 -6.77
N PHE A 192 6.01 29.16 -6.00
CA PHE A 192 5.48 30.46 -6.39
C PHE A 192 6.57 31.51 -6.46
N ILE A 193 6.49 32.32 -7.49
CA ILE A 193 7.25 33.56 -7.65
C ILE A 193 6.30 34.72 -7.43
N PHE A 194 6.67 35.59 -6.50
CA PHE A 194 6.01 36.85 -6.22
C PHE A 194 6.89 37.96 -6.75
N THR A 195 6.34 38.88 -7.53
CA THR A 195 7.09 40.03 -8.03
C THR A 195 6.33 41.31 -7.71
N LEU A 196 6.96 42.18 -6.94
CA LEU A 196 6.47 43.51 -6.63
C LEU A 196 7.23 44.53 -7.49
N VAL A 197 6.51 45.23 -8.36
CA VAL A 197 7.10 46.07 -9.41
C VAL A 197 6.26 47.31 -9.64
N ARG A 198 6.89 48.40 -10.08
CA ARG A 198 6.14 49.55 -10.59
C ARG A 198 5.48 49.20 -11.91
N ALA A 199 4.25 49.64 -12.11
CA ALA A 199 3.48 49.19 -13.26
C ALA A 199 4.08 49.65 -14.60
N SER A 200 4.89 50.73 -14.64
CA SER A 200 5.70 51.12 -15.81
C SER A 200 6.69 50.04 -16.25
N ASP A 201 7.18 49.25 -15.29
CA ASP A 201 8.25 48.28 -15.47
C ASP A 201 7.68 46.84 -15.54
N LEU A 202 6.36 46.67 -15.44
CA LEU A 202 5.66 45.39 -15.40
C LEU A 202 5.87 44.52 -16.65
N VAL A 203 6.09 45.13 -17.82
CA VAL A 203 6.40 44.38 -19.05
C VAL A 203 7.80 43.76 -18.98
N SER A 204 8.75 44.40 -18.26
CA SER A 204 10.12 43.91 -18.14
C SER A 204 10.25 42.64 -17.30
N THR A 205 9.29 42.37 -16.42
CA THR A 205 9.26 41.16 -15.57
C THR A 205 8.69 39.93 -16.28
N SER A 206 8.16 40.10 -17.50
CA SER A 206 7.58 39.04 -18.35
C SER A 206 6.70 38.00 -17.62
N PRO A 207 5.65 38.42 -16.86
CA PRO A 207 4.77 37.47 -16.18
C PRO A 207 4.02 36.56 -17.16
N SER A 208 3.73 35.33 -16.76
CA SER A 208 2.82 34.45 -17.51
C SER A 208 1.45 35.12 -17.71
N PRO A 209 0.76 34.94 -18.85
CA PRO A 209 -0.61 35.46 -19.06
C PRO A 209 -1.60 35.05 -17.96
N ASP A 210 -1.37 33.89 -17.35
CA ASP A 210 -2.17 33.29 -16.28
C ASP A 210 -1.72 33.73 -14.87
N ALA A 211 -0.65 34.53 -14.74
CA ALA A 211 -0.24 35.09 -13.45
C ALA A 211 -1.37 35.92 -12.84
N LEU A 212 -1.53 35.88 -11.52
CA LEU A 212 -2.46 36.75 -10.82
C LEU A 212 -1.82 38.11 -10.57
N VAL A 213 -2.63 39.16 -10.66
CA VAL A 213 -2.21 40.56 -10.53
C VAL A 213 -3.07 41.27 -9.51
N SER A 214 -2.43 42.01 -8.62
CA SER A 214 -3.08 42.92 -7.68
C SER A 214 -2.39 44.28 -7.69
N VAL A 215 -3.18 45.34 -7.73
CA VAL A 215 -2.69 46.70 -7.47
C VAL A 215 -2.56 46.85 -5.96
N VAL A 216 -1.35 47.15 -5.50
CA VAL A 216 -1.01 47.16 -4.06
C VAL A 216 -0.48 48.52 -3.59
N GLY A 217 -0.31 49.48 -4.50
CA GLY A 217 0.08 50.83 -4.15
C GLY A 217 -0.13 51.83 -5.29
N ARG A 218 -0.10 53.12 -4.96
CA ARG A 218 -0.13 54.22 -5.93
C ARG A 218 0.59 55.46 -5.40
N LYS A 219 1.06 56.34 -6.28
CA LYS A 219 1.67 57.64 -5.94
C LYS A 219 1.01 58.80 -6.68
N GLY A 220 0.68 59.87 -5.96
CA GLY A 220 0.11 61.10 -6.52
C GLY A 220 -1.40 61.28 -6.27
N PRO A 221 -1.93 62.50 -6.43
CA PRO A 221 -3.31 62.86 -6.09
C PRO A 221 -4.35 62.42 -7.14
N GLU A 222 -3.91 62.02 -8.33
CA GLU A 222 -4.80 61.57 -9.41
C GLU A 222 -5.17 60.10 -9.22
N VAL A 223 -6.44 59.85 -8.95
CA VAL A 223 -7.01 58.50 -8.84
C VAL A 223 -7.74 58.19 -10.14
N SER A 224 -7.22 57.24 -10.93
CA SER A 224 -7.99 56.73 -12.08
C SER A 224 -9.36 56.23 -11.62
N THR A 225 -10.40 56.54 -12.40
CA THR A 225 -11.76 56.04 -12.18
C THR A 225 -11.92 54.58 -12.62
N ASN A 226 -10.90 54.00 -13.26
CA ASN A 226 -10.90 52.62 -13.71
C ASN A 226 -10.96 51.65 -12.51
N PRO A 227 -11.99 50.80 -12.41
CA PRO A 227 -12.17 49.90 -11.27
C PRO A 227 -11.05 48.85 -11.15
N HIS A 228 -10.33 48.55 -12.24
CA HIS A 228 -9.21 47.60 -12.27
C HIS A 228 -7.91 48.17 -11.68
N LEU A 229 -7.86 49.49 -11.47
CA LEU A 229 -6.73 50.19 -10.82
C LEU A 229 -6.96 50.48 -9.33
N LYS A 230 -8.05 49.94 -8.76
CA LYS A 230 -8.30 50.00 -7.31
C LYS A 230 -7.40 49.02 -6.58
N THR A 231 -6.88 49.46 -5.44
CA THR A 231 -6.00 48.64 -4.61
C THR A 231 -6.76 47.44 -4.02
N GLY A 232 -6.06 46.32 -3.84
CA GLY A 232 -6.63 45.09 -3.30
C GLY A 232 -7.54 44.31 -4.26
N GLY A 233 -7.65 44.73 -5.52
CA GLY A 233 -8.28 43.94 -6.58
C GLY A 233 -7.43 42.72 -6.97
N LEU A 234 -8.05 41.75 -7.66
CA LEU A 234 -7.36 40.56 -8.16
C LEU A 234 -7.93 40.16 -9.52
N GLU A 235 -7.05 39.94 -10.50
CA GLU A 235 -7.41 39.39 -11.82
C GLU A 235 -6.18 38.71 -12.46
N THR A 236 -6.35 38.07 -13.62
CA THR A 236 -5.22 37.51 -14.37
C THR A 236 -4.45 38.61 -15.11
N TYR A 237 -3.16 38.41 -15.34
CA TYR A 237 -2.29 39.38 -16.00
C TYR A 237 -2.77 39.75 -17.40
N LYS A 238 -3.25 38.75 -18.15
CA LYS A 238 -3.90 38.98 -19.45
C LYS A 238 -5.07 39.97 -19.35
N ASN A 239 -5.99 39.75 -18.42
CA ASN A 239 -7.15 40.61 -18.24
C ASN A 239 -6.74 42.01 -17.76
N PHE A 240 -5.78 42.09 -16.85
CA PHE A 240 -5.26 43.36 -16.34
C PHE A 240 -4.71 44.24 -17.47
N LEU A 241 -3.89 43.67 -18.36
CA LEU A 241 -3.37 44.40 -19.52
C LEU A 241 -4.48 44.86 -20.47
N GLU A 242 -5.47 44.00 -20.75
CA GLU A 242 -6.59 44.35 -21.62
C GLU A 242 -7.46 45.48 -21.04
N ASN A 243 -7.71 45.46 -19.73
CA ASN A 243 -8.55 46.42 -19.02
C ASN A 243 -7.84 47.75 -18.70
N THR A 244 -6.51 47.78 -18.77
CA THR A 244 -5.69 48.97 -18.43
C THR A 244 -4.89 49.53 -19.61
N LYS A 245 -5.05 48.97 -20.82
CA LYS A 245 -4.29 49.35 -22.03
C LYS A 245 -4.24 50.84 -22.39
N ASN A 246 -5.21 51.64 -21.92
CA ASN A 246 -5.31 53.08 -22.19
C ASN A 246 -5.04 53.94 -20.94
N GLU A 247 -4.63 53.34 -19.82
CA GLU A 247 -4.37 54.03 -18.56
C GLU A 247 -2.88 54.37 -18.41
N ASN A 248 -2.57 55.47 -17.71
CA ASN A 248 -1.20 55.74 -17.31
C ASN A 248 -0.87 54.96 -16.03
N LEU A 249 -0.06 53.92 -16.18
CA LEU A 249 0.30 53.01 -15.10
C LEU A 249 1.49 53.49 -14.25
N GLY A 250 2.25 54.51 -14.67
CA GLY A 250 3.54 54.87 -14.05
C GLY A 250 3.53 55.20 -12.55
N ASN A 251 2.34 55.46 -11.99
CA ASN A 251 2.13 55.79 -10.59
C ASN A 251 1.71 54.60 -9.72
N TYR A 252 1.52 53.39 -10.26
CA TYR A 252 0.99 52.24 -9.53
C TYR A 252 2.08 51.22 -9.17
N THR A 253 1.94 50.57 -8.01
CA THR A 253 2.72 49.41 -7.59
C THR A 253 1.87 48.15 -7.76
N ILE A 254 2.43 47.14 -8.42
CA ILE A 254 1.75 45.91 -8.83
C ILE A 254 2.45 44.71 -8.20
N LEU A 255 1.66 43.83 -7.61
CA LEU A 255 2.08 42.49 -7.22
C LEU A 255 1.63 41.50 -8.30
N THR A 256 2.56 40.73 -8.85
CA THR A 256 2.27 39.56 -9.69
C THR A 256 2.63 38.29 -8.96
N ILE A 257 1.78 37.26 -9.09
CA ILE A 257 1.96 35.95 -8.46
C ILE A 257 1.85 34.91 -9.57
N GLN A 258 2.87 34.07 -9.70
CA GLN A 258 2.87 32.99 -10.69
C GLN A 258 3.45 31.71 -10.11
N LYS A 259 2.86 30.58 -10.51
CA LYS A 259 3.38 29.25 -10.18
C LYS A 259 4.54 28.90 -11.10
N THR A 260 5.65 28.41 -10.58
CA THR A 260 6.74 27.82 -11.35
C THR A 260 6.35 26.41 -11.77
N SER A 261 6.22 26.17 -13.08
CA SER A 261 6.10 24.82 -13.61
C SER A 261 7.45 24.11 -13.50
N VAL A 262 7.56 23.12 -12.60
CA VAL A 262 8.75 22.28 -12.53
C VAL A 262 8.68 21.26 -13.67
N THR A 263 9.56 21.42 -14.65
CA THR A 263 9.73 20.42 -15.69
C THR A 263 10.70 19.35 -15.19
N MET A 264 10.35 18.08 -15.37
CA MET A 264 11.20 16.94 -15.00
C MET A 264 11.14 15.84 -16.04
N LYS A 265 12.13 14.94 -16.03
CA LYS A 265 12.17 13.77 -16.92
C LYS A 265 11.06 12.78 -16.56
N VAL A 266 10.44 12.14 -17.54
CA VAL A 266 9.40 11.10 -17.34
C VAL A 266 9.86 10.03 -16.34
N SER A 267 11.09 9.53 -16.48
CA SER A 267 11.62 8.53 -15.56
C SER A 267 11.84 9.06 -14.15
N ASP A 268 12.20 10.34 -13.96
CA ASP A 268 12.32 10.95 -12.62
C ASP A 268 10.95 11.02 -11.96
N TYR A 269 9.93 11.47 -12.71
CA TYR A 269 8.55 11.58 -12.22
C TYR A 269 8.04 10.22 -11.71
N ILE A 270 8.29 9.13 -12.45
CA ILE A 270 7.84 7.79 -12.05
C ILE A 270 8.40 7.40 -10.68
N PHE A 271 9.72 7.55 -10.47
CA PHE A 271 10.32 7.16 -9.20
C PHE A 271 9.98 8.14 -8.06
N SER A 272 9.79 9.43 -8.34
CA SER A 272 9.28 10.39 -7.36
C SER A 272 7.89 10.02 -6.84
N GLU A 273 6.96 9.64 -7.73
CA GLU A 273 5.61 9.23 -7.32
C GLU A 273 5.60 7.89 -6.58
N LEU A 274 6.43 6.93 -6.99
CA LEU A 274 6.60 5.67 -6.25
C LEU A 274 7.15 5.91 -4.84
N ALA A 275 8.14 6.80 -4.71
CA ALA A 275 8.66 7.22 -3.40
C ALA A 275 7.55 7.87 -2.55
N ALA A 276 6.72 8.74 -3.15
CA ALA A 276 5.64 9.44 -2.46
C ALA A 276 4.58 8.50 -1.86
N ILE A 277 4.30 7.35 -2.49
CA ILE A 277 3.39 6.33 -1.92
C ILE A 277 4.06 5.40 -0.87
N GLY A 278 5.35 5.62 -0.62
CA GLY A 278 6.15 4.93 0.38
C GLY A 278 6.87 3.68 -0.13
N VAL A 279 7.06 3.52 -1.45
CA VAL A 279 8.01 2.52 -1.98
C VAL A 279 9.42 2.94 -1.59
N LYS A 280 10.19 2.02 -1.00
CA LYS A 280 11.57 2.27 -0.58
C LYS A 280 12.60 1.47 -1.34
N ASP A 281 12.20 0.38 -1.98
CA ASP A 281 13.12 -0.57 -2.60
C ASP A 281 12.59 -0.98 -3.97
N VAL A 282 13.46 -0.90 -4.98
CA VAL A 282 13.18 -1.35 -6.36
C VAL A 282 14.22 -2.40 -6.74
N PHE A 283 13.75 -3.58 -7.13
CA PHE A 283 14.59 -4.70 -7.53
C PHE A 283 14.86 -4.66 -9.03
N THR A 284 16.10 -4.83 -9.45
CA THR A 284 16.45 -4.61 -10.87
C THR A 284 17.56 -5.51 -11.38
N VAL A 285 17.53 -5.73 -12.69
CA VAL A 285 18.67 -6.11 -13.52
C VAL A 285 18.82 -5.02 -14.58
N SER A 286 20.02 -4.43 -14.67
CA SER A 286 20.29 -3.32 -15.58
C SER A 286 20.24 -3.74 -17.05
N GLY A 287 19.77 -2.88 -17.94
CA GLY A 287 19.83 -3.11 -19.39
C GLY A 287 19.56 -1.85 -20.21
N GLY A 288 20.06 -1.84 -21.45
CA GLY A 288 20.14 -0.63 -22.28
C GLY A 288 18.80 0.02 -22.59
N ALA A 289 17.75 -0.78 -22.84
CA ALA A 289 16.42 -0.23 -23.14
C ALA A 289 15.75 0.46 -21.93
N ALA A 290 16.30 0.31 -20.72
CA ALA A 290 15.81 0.96 -19.50
C ALA A 290 16.81 1.99 -18.94
N MET A 291 17.79 2.46 -19.73
CA MET A 291 18.92 3.23 -19.20
C MET A 291 18.50 4.53 -18.49
N HIS A 292 17.47 5.24 -18.97
CA HIS A 292 17.01 6.47 -18.31
C HIS A 292 16.22 6.17 -17.04
N LEU A 293 15.48 5.05 -17.01
CA LEU A 293 14.85 4.55 -15.79
C LEU A 293 15.90 4.17 -14.73
N LEU A 294 16.97 3.48 -15.13
CA LEU A 294 18.06 3.10 -14.23
C LEU A 294 18.79 4.32 -13.66
N ASP A 295 19.06 5.32 -14.50
CA ASP A 295 19.66 6.60 -14.08
C ASP A 295 18.77 7.36 -13.08
N SER A 296 17.46 7.46 -13.35
CA SER A 296 16.51 8.09 -12.44
C SER A 296 16.35 7.31 -11.12
N LEU A 297 16.32 5.98 -11.20
CA LEU A 297 16.29 5.13 -10.01
C LEU A 297 17.57 5.30 -9.18
N GLY A 298 18.73 5.38 -9.81
CA GLY A 298 20.02 5.52 -9.14
C GLY A 298 20.27 6.90 -8.52
N THR A 299 19.58 7.94 -9.00
CA THR A 299 19.70 9.33 -8.51
C THR A 299 18.62 9.72 -7.50
N ASN A 300 17.54 8.94 -7.39
CA ASN A 300 16.48 9.13 -6.40
C ASN A 300 17.02 8.84 -4.98
N LYS A 301 16.82 9.77 -4.04
CA LYS A 301 17.35 9.68 -2.67
C LYS A 301 16.46 8.90 -1.70
N ASP A 302 15.20 8.69 -2.07
CA ASP A 302 14.17 8.09 -1.22
C ASP A 302 13.94 6.61 -1.55
N ILE A 303 14.51 6.13 -2.65
CA ILE A 303 14.43 4.74 -3.12
C ILE A 303 15.83 4.11 -3.18
N ASN A 304 15.94 2.91 -2.63
CA ASN A 304 17.09 2.04 -2.82
C ASN A 304 16.92 1.21 -4.09
N HIS A 305 17.96 1.18 -4.93
CA HIS A 305 18.03 0.21 -6.03
C HIS A 305 18.74 -1.06 -5.56
N ILE A 306 18.11 -2.20 -5.78
CA ILE A 306 18.61 -3.51 -5.37
C ILE A 306 18.90 -4.33 -6.63
N SER A 307 20.17 -4.49 -6.94
CA SER A 307 20.63 -5.26 -8.09
C SER A 307 20.56 -6.75 -7.79
N THR A 308 19.87 -7.49 -8.65
CA THR A 308 19.81 -8.96 -8.65
C THR A 308 20.58 -9.49 -9.86
N HIS A 309 20.79 -10.80 -9.94
CA HIS A 309 21.50 -11.43 -11.05
C HIS A 309 20.56 -12.01 -12.12
N HIS A 310 19.24 -12.03 -11.88
CA HIS A 310 18.24 -12.50 -12.85
C HIS A 310 16.88 -11.81 -12.65
N GLU A 311 16.16 -11.49 -13.73
CA GLU A 311 14.90 -10.74 -13.64
C GLU A 311 13.77 -11.53 -12.95
N GLN A 312 13.79 -12.86 -13.06
CA GLN A 312 12.92 -13.72 -12.25
C GLN A 312 13.13 -13.47 -10.75
N ALA A 313 14.39 -13.34 -10.31
CA ALA A 313 14.71 -13.06 -8.92
C ALA A 313 14.31 -11.63 -8.53
N ALA A 314 14.51 -10.63 -9.41
CA ALA A 314 14.00 -9.27 -9.18
C ALA A 314 12.48 -9.27 -8.93
N ALA A 315 11.73 -9.99 -9.78
CA ALA A 315 10.28 -10.07 -9.67
C ALA A 315 9.81 -10.79 -8.41
N MET A 316 10.47 -11.88 -8.01
CA MET A 316 10.16 -12.63 -6.79
C MET A 316 10.60 -11.88 -5.51
N ALA A 317 11.69 -11.12 -5.56
CA ALA A 317 12.12 -10.27 -4.45
C ALA A 317 11.17 -9.08 -4.24
N ALA A 318 10.65 -8.48 -5.32
CA ALA A 318 9.59 -7.49 -5.22
C ALA A 318 8.35 -8.07 -4.51
N GLU A 319 7.94 -9.29 -4.85
CA GLU A 319 6.86 -10.00 -4.16
C GLU A 319 7.16 -10.21 -2.66
N GLY A 320 8.36 -10.70 -2.33
CA GLY A 320 8.81 -10.90 -0.95
C GLY A 320 8.83 -9.60 -0.13
N ASN A 321 9.26 -8.49 -0.73
CA ASN A 321 9.26 -7.18 -0.10
C ASN A 321 7.83 -6.70 0.18
N ALA A 322 6.93 -6.78 -0.80
CA ALA A 322 5.54 -6.35 -0.68
C ALA A 322 4.81 -7.03 0.48
N ARG A 323 5.05 -8.34 0.66
CA ARG A 323 4.48 -9.13 1.75
C ARG A 323 4.87 -8.60 3.12
N ILE A 324 6.07 -8.03 3.29
CA ILE A 324 6.56 -7.53 4.57
C ILE A 324 6.20 -6.06 4.78
N THR A 325 6.34 -5.23 3.76
CA THR A 325 6.15 -3.77 3.89
C THR A 325 4.69 -3.34 3.84
N GLY A 326 3.81 -4.17 3.27
CA GLY A 326 2.42 -3.76 2.97
C GLY A 326 2.32 -2.71 1.87
N LYS A 327 3.42 -2.42 1.18
CA LYS A 327 3.50 -1.52 0.03
C LYS A 327 3.61 -2.34 -1.26
N PRO A 328 3.28 -1.77 -2.44
CA PRO A 328 3.49 -2.47 -3.69
C PRO A 328 4.97 -2.83 -3.88
N GLY A 329 5.24 -4.09 -4.21
CA GLY A 329 6.59 -4.53 -4.61
C GLY A 329 6.93 -3.97 -5.98
N VAL A 330 8.15 -3.46 -6.18
CA VAL A 330 8.52 -2.85 -7.48
C VAL A 330 9.74 -3.53 -8.07
N ALA A 331 9.63 -3.91 -9.34
CA ALA A 331 10.76 -4.43 -10.13
C ALA A 331 10.95 -3.62 -11.42
N LEU A 332 12.21 -3.31 -11.75
CA LEU A 332 12.62 -2.63 -12.98
C LEU A 332 13.46 -3.59 -13.83
N VAL A 333 13.02 -3.84 -15.05
CA VAL A 333 13.72 -4.70 -16.02
C VAL A 333 13.92 -3.99 -17.36
N THR A 334 14.77 -4.55 -18.21
CA THR A 334 14.93 -4.06 -19.59
C THR A 334 13.89 -4.66 -20.54
N SER A 335 13.99 -4.35 -21.84
CA SER A 335 13.09 -4.88 -22.86
C SER A 335 13.33 -6.37 -23.12
N GLY A 336 12.50 -6.96 -24.00
CA GLY A 336 12.76 -8.27 -24.59
C GLY A 336 13.00 -9.37 -23.55
N PRO A 337 14.22 -9.95 -23.48
CA PRO A 337 14.53 -11.02 -22.55
C PRO A 337 14.32 -10.63 -21.08
N GLY A 338 14.56 -9.37 -20.71
CA GLY A 338 14.37 -8.90 -19.33
C GLY A 338 12.91 -8.98 -18.89
N GLY A 339 12.01 -8.51 -19.75
CA GLY A 339 10.56 -8.65 -19.54
C GLY A 339 10.12 -10.11 -19.47
N THR A 340 10.57 -10.96 -20.42
CA THR A 340 10.16 -12.37 -20.44
C THR A 340 10.70 -13.19 -19.27
N ASN A 341 11.90 -12.88 -18.76
CA ASN A 341 12.49 -13.56 -17.60
C ASN A 341 11.73 -13.24 -16.30
N ALA A 342 11.10 -12.06 -16.19
CA ALA A 342 10.34 -11.67 -15.00
C ALA A 342 8.99 -12.40 -14.86
N MET A 343 8.47 -12.98 -15.94
CA MET A 343 7.09 -13.50 -16.06
C MET A 343 6.68 -14.46 -14.94
N THR A 344 7.56 -15.37 -14.53
CA THR A 344 7.23 -16.35 -13.46
C THR A 344 6.98 -15.66 -12.11
N GLY A 345 7.74 -14.62 -11.79
CA GLY A 345 7.52 -13.82 -10.58
C GLY A 345 6.22 -13.01 -10.66
N VAL A 346 5.93 -12.41 -11.83
CA VAL A 346 4.67 -11.69 -12.08
C VAL A 346 3.46 -12.62 -11.88
N CYS A 347 3.53 -13.83 -12.45
CA CYS A 347 2.48 -14.83 -12.31
C CYS A 347 2.29 -15.27 -10.85
N GLY A 348 3.39 -15.40 -10.10
CA GLY A 348 3.37 -15.63 -8.65
C GLY A 348 2.58 -14.55 -7.91
N ALA A 349 2.93 -13.28 -8.14
CA ALA A 349 2.23 -12.14 -7.56
C ALA A 349 0.75 -12.07 -7.95
N TRP A 350 0.40 -12.41 -9.20
CA TRP A 350 -1.00 -12.48 -9.66
C TRP A 350 -1.81 -13.51 -8.87
N ILE A 351 -1.33 -14.75 -8.82
CA ILE A 351 -2.08 -15.85 -8.21
C ILE A 351 -2.25 -15.63 -6.70
N ASP A 352 -1.20 -15.12 -6.04
CA ASP A 352 -1.22 -14.87 -4.59
C ASP A 352 -1.78 -13.48 -4.23
N SER A 353 -2.25 -12.71 -5.21
CA SER A 353 -2.88 -11.39 -5.01
C SER A 353 -1.96 -10.38 -4.31
N ILE A 354 -0.71 -10.34 -4.74
CA ILE A 354 0.31 -9.45 -4.17
C ILE A 354 0.33 -8.14 -4.96
N PRO A 355 0.16 -6.98 -4.29
CA PRO A 355 0.27 -5.69 -4.97
C PRO A 355 1.70 -5.52 -5.48
N SER A 356 1.87 -5.35 -6.78
CA SER A 356 3.20 -5.20 -7.39
C SER A 356 3.16 -4.35 -8.66
N ILE A 357 4.23 -3.61 -8.91
CA ILE A 357 4.39 -2.74 -10.07
C ILE A 357 5.66 -3.16 -10.80
N TYR A 358 5.50 -3.66 -12.02
CA TYR A 358 6.61 -4.02 -12.89
C TYR A 358 6.80 -2.91 -13.92
N ILE A 359 8.04 -2.46 -14.06
CA ILE A 359 8.42 -1.42 -15.02
C ILE A 359 9.43 -2.03 -15.97
N SER A 360 9.20 -1.91 -17.27
CA SER A 360 10.17 -2.29 -18.29
C SER A 360 10.56 -1.11 -19.16
N GLY A 361 11.83 -1.09 -19.54
CA GLY A 361 12.25 -0.36 -20.72
C GLY A 361 11.79 -1.07 -21.99
N GLN A 362 11.64 -0.31 -23.08
CA GLN A 362 11.34 -0.82 -24.41
C GLN A 362 12.24 -0.16 -25.45
N VAL A 363 12.33 -0.75 -26.65
CA VAL A 363 12.90 -0.08 -27.82
C VAL A 363 12.24 1.28 -28.07
N THR A 364 12.88 2.16 -28.83
CA THR A 364 12.31 3.48 -29.13
C THR A 364 10.95 3.35 -29.83
N SER A 365 10.07 4.33 -29.60
CA SER A 365 8.69 4.35 -30.10
C SER A 365 8.59 4.14 -31.63
N ASN A 366 9.54 4.67 -32.41
CA ASN A 366 9.63 4.48 -33.87
C ASN A 366 10.04 3.07 -34.31
N ASN A 367 10.51 2.22 -33.40
CA ASN A 367 10.94 0.85 -33.64
C ASN A 367 9.96 -0.20 -33.08
N LEU A 368 8.76 0.21 -32.66
CA LEU A 368 7.75 -0.71 -32.13
C LEU A 368 7.08 -1.54 -33.25
N ILE A 369 6.75 -2.79 -32.97
CA ILE A 369 6.08 -3.74 -33.88
C ILE A 369 4.58 -3.51 -34.04
N GLU A 370 3.97 -2.70 -33.16
CA GLU A 370 2.53 -2.48 -33.14
C GLU A 370 2.01 -2.04 -34.53
N GLY A 371 1.01 -2.75 -35.06
CA GLY A 371 0.42 -2.47 -36.37
C GLY A 371 1.26 -2.90 -37.58
N THR A 372 2.49 -3.41 -37.40
CA THR A 372 3.37 -3.82 -38.51
C THR A 372 3.12 -5.26 -38.99
N GLY A 373 2.58 -6.13 -38.12
CA GLY A 373 2.47 -7.58 -38.35
C GLY A 373 3.80 -8.35 -38.24
N LEU A 374 4.90 -7.67 -37.91
CA LEU A 374 6.22 -8.29 -37.69
C LEU A 374 6.29 -8.96 -36.31
N ARG A 375 7.16 -9.96 -36.18
CA ARG A 375 7.47 -10.59 -34.88
C ARG A 375 8.47 -9.77 -34.06
N GLN A 376 9.28 -8.96 -34.73
CA GLN A 376 10.29 -8.08 -34.15
C GLN A 376 10.64 -7.01 -35.17
N PHE A 377 10.80 -5.76 -34.72
CA PHE A 377 11.31 -4.66 -35.53
C PHE A 377 12.53 -4.02 -34.86
N GLY A 378 12.43 -3.71 -33.56
CA GLY A 378 13.55 -3.27 -32.72
C GLY A 378 14.40 -4.42 -32.18
N ILE A 379 15.69 -4.17 -31.97
CA ILE A 379 16.58 -5.14 -31.31
C ILE A 379 16.14 -5.33 -29.85
N GLN A 380 16.04 -6.58 -29.40
CA GLN A 380 15.53 -6.94 -28.07
C GLN A 380 14.11 -6.42 -27.80
N GLU A 381 13.32 -6.23 -28.84
CA GLU A 381 11.90 -5.96 -28.70
C GLU A 381 11.12 -7.27 -28.45
N SER A 382 10.16 -7.20 -27.52
CA SER A 382 9.09 -8.18 -27.32
C SER A 382 7.80 -7.42 -27.02
N ASP A 383 6.66 -7.93 -27.51
CA ASP A 383 5.32 -7.46 -27.11
C ASP A 383 4.98 -7.96 -25.70
N ILE A 384 5.66 -7.36 -24.72
CA ILE A 384 5.56 -7.75 -23.32
C ILE A 384 4.16 -7.50 -22.77
N VAL A 385 3.48 -6.43 -23.22
CA VAL A 385 2.12 -6.09 -22.79
C VAL A 385 1.14 -7.20 -23.15
N SER A 386 1.18 -7.73 -24.38
CA SER A 386 0.34 -8.87 -24.76
C SER A 386 0.67 -10.14 -23.97
N MET A 387 1.95 -10.36 -23.65
CA MET A 387 2.40 -11.54 -22.89
C MET A 387 1.96 -11.51 -21.42
N VAL A 388 2.03 -10.35 -20.75
CA VAL A 388 1.69 -10.21 -19.32
C VAL A 388 0.20 -9.99 -19.06
N LYS A 389 -0.61 -9.71 -20.10
CA LYS A 389 -2.01 -9.30 -19.97
C LYS A 389 -2.87 -10.28 -19.15
N SER A 390 -2.61 -11.59 -19.24
CA SER A 390 -3.38 -12.60 -18.50
C SER A 390 -2.95 -12.78 -17.04
N VAL A 391 -1.83 -12.17 -16.65
CA VAL A 391 -1.24 -12.28 -15.31
C VAL A 391 -1.01 -10.89 -14.70
N THR A 392 -1.74 -9.87 -15.15
CA THR A 392 -1.70 -8.51 -14.62
C THR A 392 -3.09 -7.89 -14.60
N LYS A 393 -3.35 -7.00 -13.65
CA LYS A 393 -4.60 -6.21 -13.59
C LYS A 393 -4.60 -5.09 -14.64
N TYR A 394 -3.42 -4.64 -15.03
CA TYR A 394 -3.22 -3.56 -15.98
C TYR A 394 -1.83 -3.67 -16.61
N ALA A 395 -1.76 -3.56 -17.93
CA ALA A 395 -0.51 -3.53 -18.68
C ALA A 395 -0.62 -2.53 -19.83
N VAL A 396 0.36 -1.65 -20.00
CA VAL A 396 0.35 -0.62 -21.04
C VAL A 396 1.77 -0.25 -21.49
N THR A 397 1.92 0.07 -22.77
CA THR A 397 3.09 0.77 -23.30
C THR A 397 2.82 2.27 -23.35
N ILE A 398 3.57 3.07 -22.59
CA ILE A 398 3.39 4.53 -22.52
C ILE A 398 4.11 5.19 -23.71
N LYS A 399 3.36 5.53 -24.77
CA LYS A 399 3.89 6.11 -26.01
C LYS A 399 3.90 7.64 -26.05
N ASP A 400 3.11 8.28 -25.19
CA ASP A 400 3.05 9.74 -25.06
C ASP A 400 3.53 10.13 -23.65
N PRO A 401 4.61 10.94 -23.52
CA PRO A 401 5.10 11.36 -22.22
C PRO A 401 4.05 12.10 -21.39
N SER A 402 3.09 12.81 -22.02
CA SER A 402 2.03 13.51 -21.29
C SER A 402 1.12 12.58 -20.50
N GLN A 403 1.02 11.30 -20.90
CA GLN A 403 0.12 10.32 -20.29
C GLN A 403 0.75 9.58 -19.10
N VAL A 404 2.02 9.85 -18.75
CA VAL A 404 2.70 9.09 -17.69
C VAL A 404 1.98 9.19 -16.34
N LYS A 405 1.50 10.39 -15.98
CA LYS A 405 0.75 10.63 -14.73
C LYS A 405 -0.51 9.79 -14.66
N TYR A 406 -1.34 9.85 -15.71
CA TYR A 406 -2.56 9.04 -15.81
C TYR A 406 -2.25 7.54 -15.67
N HIS A 407 -1.30 7.02 -16.45
CA HIS A 407 -1.01 5.59 -16.45
C HIS A 407 -0.38 5.10 -15.14
N LEU A 408 0.51 5.89 -14.54
CA LEU A 408 1.13 5.54 -13.27
C LEU A 408 0.11 5.54 -12.13
N GLN A 409 -0.71 6.58 -12.01
CA GLN A 409 -1.77 6.66 -11.00
C GLN A 409 -2.78 5.52 -11.15
N LYS A 410 -3.18 5.20 -12.39
CA LYS A 410 -4.04 4.05 -12.69
C LYS A 410 -3.41 2.73 -12.31
N ALA A 411 -2.13 2.54 -12.62
CA ALA A 411 -1.38 1.33 -12.27
C ALA A 411 -1.30 1.16 -10.74
N ILE A 412 -0.94 2.21 -10.00
CA ILE A 412 -0.89 2.20 -8.53
C ILE A 412 -2.26 1.85 -7.94
N HIS A 413 -3.32 2.52 -8.40
CA HIS A 413 -4.68 2.27 -7.94
C HIS A 413 -5.10 0.82 -8.20
N LEU A 414 -4.93 0.32 -9.43
CA LEU A 414 -5.33 -1.04 -9.78
C LEU A 414 -4.47 -2.09 -9.06
N ALA A 415 -3.19 -1.84 -8.82
CA ALA A 415 -2.35 -2.79 -8.08
C ALA A 415 -2.81 -3.00 -6.63
N THR A 416 -3.44 -2.00 -6.02
CA THR A 416 -3.71 -1.94 -4.57
C THR A 416 -5.18 -2.05 -4.18
N THR A 417 -6.12 -1.82 -5.10
CA THR A 417 -7.57 -1.81 -4.80
C THR A 417 -8.30 -3.07 -5.26
N GLY A 418 -9.47 -3.34 -4.66
CA GLY A 418 -10.20 -4.59 -4.90
C GLY A 418 -9.36 -5.79 -4.45
N ARG A 419 -9.34 -6.87 -5.23
CA ARG A 419 -8.31 -7.91 -5.08
C ARG A 419 -6.98 -7.38 -5.61
N PRO A 420 -5.95 -7.16 -4.77
CA PRO A 420 -4.67 -6.62 -5.22
C PRO A 420 -3.97 -7.55 -6.20
N GLY A 421 -3.03 -7.02 -6.96
CA GLY A 421 -2.29 -7.81 -7.94
C GLY A 421 -1.27 -7.00 -8.73
N PRO A 422 -0.54 -7.65 -9.63
CA PRO A 422 0.52 -7.03 -10.40
C PRO A 422 -0.02 -6.15 -11.54
N VAL A 423 0.72 -5.08 -11.84
CA VAL A 423 0.53 -4.21 -13.00
C VAL A 423 1.86 -4.02 -13.74
N TRP A 424 1.80 -3.68 -15.03
CA TRP A 424 2.98 -3.54 -15.88
C TRP A 424 2.98 -2.22 -16.66
N LEU A 425 4.06 -1.45 -16.54
CA LEU A 425 4.30 -0.24 -17.32
C LEU A 425 5.52 -0.45 -18.22
N ASP A 426 5.28 -0.52 -19.53
CA ASP A 426 6.33 -0.64 -20.56
C ASP A 426 6.63 0.74 -21.15
N ILE A 427 7.89 1.18 -21.12
CA ILE A 427 8.25 2.57 -21.41
C ILE A 427 9.35 2.61 -22.49
N PRO A 428 9.03 3.04 -23.72
CA PRO A 428 10.00 3.22 -24.79
C PRO A 428 11.16 4.13 -24.40
N LEU A 429 12.36 3.78 -24.83
CA LEU A 429 13.60 4.46 -24.44
C LEU A 429 13.57 5.98 -24.68
N ASP A 430 13.03 6.41 -25.82
CA ASP A 430 12.91 7.82 -26.19
C ASP A 430 11.84 8.57 -25.39
N ILE A 431 10.90 7.85 -24.76
CA ILE A 431 9.86 8.41 -23.89
C ILE A 431 10.40 8.61 -22.48
N GLN A 432 11.21 7.67 -21.98
CA GLN A 432 11.82 7.75 -20.65
C GLN A 432 12.57 9.08 -20.43
N SER A 433 13.24 9.59 -21.47
CA SER A 433 14.06 10.79 -21.42
C SER A 433 13.32 12.10 -21.67
N LYS A 434 12.01 12.05 -21.99
CA LYS A 434 11.25 13.27 -22.30
C LYS A 434 11.03 14.10 -21.05
N MET A 435 11.03 15.41 -21.24
CA MET A 435 10.70 16.38 -20.19
C MET A 435 9.19 16.62 -20.19
N ILE A 436 8.59 16.64 -19.01
CA ILE A 436 7.16 16.89 -18.79
C ILE A 436 6.98 17.93 -17.68
N THR A 437 5.84 18.61 -17.71
CA THR A 437 5.31 19.38 -16.58
C THR A 437 4.20 18.54 -15.94
N PRO A 438 4.42 17.87 -14.78
CA PRO A 438 3.44 16.95 -14.20
C PRO A 438 2.06 17.55 -13.92
N ASP A 439 2.00 18.85 -13.66
CA ASP A 439 0.75 19.60 -13.44
C ASP A 439 -0.11 19.71 -14.72
N GLU A 440 0.51 19.66 -15.89
CA GLU A 440 -0.16 19.72 -17.19
C GLU A 440 -0.57 18.31 -17.68
N CYS A 441 -0.04 17.26 -17.06
CA CYS A 441 -0.37 15.88 -17.41
C CYS A 441 -1.75 15.50 -16.82
N PRO A 442 -2.62 14.80 -17.57
CA PRO A 442 -3.90 14.33 -17.06
C PRO A 442 -3.72 13.39 -15.86
N SER A 443 -4.55 13.58 -14.84
CA SER A 443 -4.68 12.68 -13.69
C SER A 443 -5.60 11.50 -14.02
N TYR A 444 -5.40 10.38 -13.34
CA TYR A 444 -6.37 9.29 -13.32
C TYR A 444 -7.38 9.50 -12.20
N GLU A 445 -8.65 9.63 -12.59
CA GLU A 445 -9.77 9.62 -11.66
C GLU A 445 -10.38 8.21 -11.64
N PRO A 446 -10.28 7.47 -10.53
CA PRO A 446 -10.94 6.17 -10.43
C PRO A 446 -12.44 6.36 -10.51
N GLU A 447 -13.13 5.45 -11.21
CA GLU A 447 -14.58 5.40 -11.13
C GLU A 447 -14.96 5.17 -9.66
N GLU A 448 -15.68 6.11 -9.05
CA GLU A 448 -16.26 5.90 -7.74
C GLU A 448 -17.07 4.60 -7.82
N ARG A 449 -16.64 3.56 -7.10
CA ARG A 449 -17.57 2.48 -6.81
C ARG A 449 -18.72 3.16 -6.09
N LYS A 450 -19.87 3.21 -6.76
CA LYS A 450 -21.16 3.50 -6.14
C LYS A 450 -21.47 2.33 -5.21
N ILE A 451 -20.75 2.30 -4.11
CA ILE A 451 -20.93 1.43 -2.97
C ILE A 451 -22.31 1.77 -2.41
N PRO A 452 -23.33 0.90 -2.52
CA PRO A 452 -24.57 1.06 -1.80
C PRO A 452 -24.45 0.31 -0.45
N GLU A 453 -23.36 0.46 0.32
CA GLU A 453 -22.91 -0.66 1.20
C GLU A 453 -23.25 -0.63 2.69
N ASN A 454 -23.74 0.44 3.33
CA ASN A 454 -24.00 0.29 4.77
C ASN A 454 -25.24 -0.57 5.10
N VAL A 455 -26.27 -0.61 4.25
CA VAL A 455 -27.52 -1.35 4.60
C VAL A 455 -27.43 -2.84 4.26
N LEU A 456 -26.87 -3.18 3.09
CA LEU A 456 -26.76 -4.59 2.68
C LEU A 456 -25.75 -5.35 3.54
N LEU A 457 -24.55 -4.78 3.75
CA LEU A 457 -23.52 -5.41 4.58
C LEU A 457 -24.01 -5.58 6.02
N ASN A 458 -24.64 -4.54 6.60
CA ASN A 458 -25.23 -4.62 7.94
C ASN A 458 -26.24 -5.78 8.06
N LYS A 459 -27.14 -5.93 7.08
CA LYS A 459 -28.11 -7.05 7.06
C LYS A 459 -27.42 -8.41 6.93
N GLN A 460 -26.45 -8.55 6.04
CA GLN A 460 -25.70 -9.80 5.85
C GLN A 460 -24.88 -10.17 7.08
N VAL A 461 -24.31 -9.19 7.78
CA VAL A 461 -23.63 -9.39 9.07
C VAL A 461 -24.61 -9.84 10.14
N SER A 462 -25.81 -9.25 10.21
CA SER A 462 -26.86 -9.71 11.14
C SER A 462 -27.27 -11.16 10.85
N GLU A 463 -27.46 -11.53 9.58
CA GLU A 463 -27.74 -12.91 9.18
C GLU A 463 -26.60 -13.87 9.54
N CYS A 464 -25.35 -13.45 9.34
CA CYS A 464 -24.17 -14.18 9.78
C CYS A 464 -24.17 -14.43 11.29
N ILE A 465 -24.48 -13.42 12.10
CA ILE A 465 -24.55 -13.55 13.56
C ILE A 465 -25.63 -14.56 13.97
N GLU A 466 -26.80 -14.52 13.35
CA GLU A 466 -27.88 -15.48 13.64
C GLU A 466 -27.48 -16.91 13.27
N LEU A 467 -26.75 -17.10 12.17
CA LEU A 467 -26.20 -18.41 11.81
C LEU A 467 -25.19 -18.92 12.85
N ILE A 468 -24.30 -18.05 13.35
CA ILE A 468 -23.32 -18.41 14.40
C ILE A 468 -24.03 -18.76 15.71
N LYS A 469 -25.05 -17.99 16.12
CA LYS A 469 -25.82 -18.26 17.34
C LYS A 469 -26.53 -19.62 17.34
N ASN A 470 -26.98 -20.06 16.16
CA ASN A 470 -27.71 -21.32 15.99
C ASN A 470 -26.79 -22.52 15.70
N SER A 471 -25.47 -22.31 15.67
CA SER A 471 -24.48 -23.34 15.39
C SER A 471 -23.91 -23.92 16.69
N GLU A 472 -23.75 -25.23 16.73
CA GLU A 472 -23.13 -25.95 17.85
C GLU A 472 -21.65 -26.22 17.59
N GLN A 473 -21.25 -26.29 16.31
CA GLN A 473 -19.90 -26.66 15.86
C GLN A 473 -19.30 -25.62 14.87
N PRO A 474 -19.28 -24.30 15.21
CA PRO A 474 -18.80 -23.28 14.28
C PRO A 474 -17.27 -23.31 14.15
N VAL A 475 -16.78 -22.94 12.97
CA VAL A 475 -15.34 -22.82 12.67
C VAL A 475 -15.07 -21.54 11.87
N LEU A 476 -14.04 -20.80 12.26
CA LEU A 476 -13.49 -19.67 11.52
C LEU A 476 -12.31 -20.12 10.65
N ILE A 477 -12.38 -19.88 9.34
CA ILE A 477 -11.25 -20.04 8.42
C ILE A 477 -10.66 -18.66 8.11
N SER A 478 -9.38 -18.46 8.47
CA SER A 478 -8.66 -17.22 8.17
C SER A 478 -7.95 -17.32 6.81
N GLY A 479 -8.14 -16.32 5.96
CA GLY A 479 -7.50 -16.21 4.66
C GLY A 479 -6.63 -14.96 4.51
N TYR A 480 -5.74 -14.98 3.52
CA TYR A 480 -4.73 -13.93 3.33
C TYR A 480 -5.34 -12.55 3.01
N GLY A 481 -6.59 -12.52 2.54
CA GLY A 481 -7.37 -11.29 2.34
C GLY A 481 -7.51 -10.44 3.61
N ILE A 482 -7.45 -11.03 4.81
CA ILE A 482 -7.42 -10.31 6.08
C ILE A 482 -6.21 -9.36 6.15
N ARG A 483 -5.04 -9.86 5.72
CA ARG A 483 -3.79 -9.07 5.70
C ARG A 483 -3.79 -8.04 4.60
N LEU A 484 -4.30 -8.38 3.42
CA LEU A 484 -4.42 -7.45 2.30
C LEU A 484 -5.35 -6.27 2.63
N ALA A 485 -6.36 -6.50 3.48
CA ALA A 485 -7.26 -5.48 4.01
C ALA A 485 -6.69 -4.69 5.21
N ASN A 486 -5.47 -5.00 5.68
CA ASN A 486 -4.89 -4.49 6.93
C ASN A 486 -5.77 -4.74 8.17
N GLY A 487 -6.43 -5.89 8.23
CA GLY A 487 -7.42 -6.27 9.23
C GLY A 487 -6.89 -7.15 10.37
N GLU A 488 -5.58 -7.30 10.55
CA GLU A 488 -5.01 -8.23 11.54
C GLU A 488 -5.45 -7.92 12.97
N LYS A 489 -5.57 -6.64 13.31
CA LYS A 489 -6.03 -6.21 14.64
C LYS A 489 -7.50 -6.59 14.85
N GLU A 490 -8.35 -6.28 13.89
CA GLU A 490 -9.77 -6.60 13.91
C GLU A 490 -9.99 -8.12 13.93
N PHE A 491 -9.16 -8.89 13.22
CA PHE A 491 -9.18 -10.35 13.25
C PHE A 491 -8.91 -10.90 14.65
N LEU A 492 -7.85 -10.46 15.34
CA LEU A 492 -7.57 -10.90 16.71
C LEU A 492 -8.70 -10.53 17.67
N GLN A 493 -9.26 -9.32 17.55
CA GLN A 493 -10.42 -8.91 18.35
C GLN A 493 -11.64 -9.80 18.07
N LEU A 494 -11.86 -10.17 16.82
CA LEU A 494 -12.96 -11.02 16.40
C LEU A 494 -12.79 -12.45 16.94
N VAL A 495 -11.58 -13.00 16.90
CA VAL A 495 -11.25 -14.32 17.46
C VAL A 495 -11.63 -14.38 18.94
N GLU A 496 -11.21 -13.39 19.74
CA GLU A 496 -11.57 -13.29 21.16
C GLU A 496 -13.08 -13.11 21.37
N LYS A 497 -13.73 -12.31 20.52
CA LYS A 497 -15.15 -11.99 20.68
C LYS A 497 -16.06 -13.16 20.32
N LEU A 498 -15.69 -13.95 19.31
CA LEU A 498 -16.44 -15.13 18.89
C LEU A 498 -16.15 -16.33 19.78
N GLY A 499 -14.91 -16.51 20.24
CA GLY A 499 -14.51 -17.68 21.02
C GLY A 499 -14.54 -19.01 20.24
N ILE A 500 -14.65 -18.97 18.90
CA ILE A 500 -14.80 -20.16 18.05
C ILE A 500 -13.44 -20.71 17.57
N PRO A 501 -13.32 -22.03 17.34
CA PRO A 501 -12.14 -22.64 16.72
C PRO A 501 -11.71 -21.98 15.42
N VAL A 502 -10.40 -21.71 15.30
CA VAL A 502 -9.77 -21.07 14.14
C VAL A 502 -8.91 -22.07 13.40
N ILE A 503 -9.13 -22.13 12.09
CA ILE A 503 -8.32 -22.87 11.12
C ILE A 503 -7.64 -21.87 10.19
N SER A 504 -6.31 -21.90 10.17
CA SER A 504 -5.55 -21.02 9.29
C SER A 504 -5.41 -21.64 7.90
N SER A 505 -5.51 -20.81 6.87
CA SER A 505 -4.89 -21.13 5.59
C SER A 505 -3.37 -21.21 5.75
N TRP A 506 -2.67 -21.88 4.83
CA TRP A 506 -1.21 -21.99 4.88
C TRP A 506 -0.53 -20.62 5.01
N THR A 507 -0.95 -19.64 4.20
CA THR A 507 -0.41 -18.27 4.16
C THR A 507 -0.84 -17.36 5.32
N THR A 508 -1.71 -17.83 6.22
CA THR A 508 -2.18 -17.07 7.39
C THR A 508 -1.86 -17.72 8.72
N SER A 509 -1.01 -18.73 8.69
CA SER A 509 -0.49 -19.42 9.88
C SER A 509 0.13 -18.48 10.92
N ASP A 510 0.53 -17.27 10.51
CA ASP A 510 1.15 -16.23 11.33
C ASP A 510 0.17 -15.16 11.85
N LEU A 511 -1.13 -15.20 11.49
CA LEU A 511 -2.12 -14.23 11.98
C LEU A 511 -2.52 -14.47 13.45
N ILE A 512 -2.47 -15.72 13.90
CA ILE A 512 -2.76 -16.15 15.27
C ILE A 512 -1.61 -17.04 15.73
N PRO A 513 -1.06 -16.87 16.95
CA PRO A 513 0.02 -17.73 17.41
C PRO A 513 -0.47 -19.17 17.54
N SER A 514 0.38 -20.12 17.19
CA SER A 514 0.05 -21.56 17.26
C SER A 514 -0.27 -22.03 18.68
N SER A 515 0.20 -21.31 19.71
CA SER A 515 -0.10 -21.54 21.12
C SER A 515 -1.48 -21.04 21.56
N HIS A 516 -2.18 -20.26 20.74
CA HIS A 516 -3.51 -19.76 21.07
C HIS A 516 -4.50 -20.91 21.24
N GLU A 517 -5.37 -20.83 22.24
CA GLU A 517 -6.31 -21.91 22.57
C GLU A 517 -7.32 -22.17 21.45
N LEU A 518 -7.72 -21.11 20.74
CA LEU A 518 -8.60 -21.17 19.57
C LEU A 518 -7.88 -21.56 18.27
N SER A 519 -6.55 -21.53 18.21
CA SER A 519 -5.82 -21.96 17.01
C SER A 519 -5.74 -23.49 16.97
N ILE A 520 -6.57 -24.15 16.17
CA ILE A 520 -6.61 -25.61 16.13
C ILE A 520 -5.55 -26.19 15.19
N GLY A 521 -5.37 -25.58 14.02
CA GLY A 521 -4.43 -26.07 13.02
C GLY A 521 -4.74 -25.53 11.64
N ARG A 522 -4.41 -26.33 10.63
CA ARG A 522 -4.55 -26.04 9.21
C ARG A 522 -5.29 -27.20 8.54
N SER A 523 -6.19 -26.88 7.63
CA SER A 523 -6.91 -27.88 6.84
C SER A 523 -6.38 -28.01 5.43
N GLY A 524 -6.68 -29.14 4.79
CA GLY A 524 -6.38 -29.41 3.39
C GLY A 524 -5.65 -30.72 3.14
N ILE A 525 -5.12 -30.86 1.92
CA ILE A 525 -4.48 -32.08 1.42
C ILE A 525 -3.17 -32.41 2.15
N PHE A 526 -2.51 -31.40 2.73
CA PHE A 526 -1.39 -31.50 3.66
C PHE A 526 -1.73 -30.78 4.98
N GLY A 527 -3.01 -30.75 5.35
CA GLY A 527 -3.44 -30.26 6.66
C GLY A 527 -3.03 -31.22 7.78
N ASP A 528 -3.12 -30.75 9.03
CA ASP A 528 -3.04 -31.63 10.19
C ASP A 528 -4.39 -32.30 10.46
N ARG A 529 -4.37 -33.46 11.16
CA ARG A 529 -5.60 -34.22 11.44
C ARG A 529 -6.58 -33.41 12.27
N GLY A 530 -6.08 -32.64 13.24
CA GLY A 530 -6.92 -31.78 14.08
C GLY A 530 -7.71 -30.79 13.25
N GLY A 531 -7.03 -30.03 12.39
CA GLY A 531 -7.66 -29.08 11.50
C GLY A 531 -8.66 -29.70 10.53
N ASN A 532 -8.33 -30.85 9.92
CA ASN A 532 -9.26 -31.53 9.02
C ASN A 532 -10.48 -32.12 9.74
N PHE A 533 -10.32 -32.69 10.94
CA PHE A 533 -11.47 -33.15 11.74
C PHE A 533 -12.35 -31.98 12.19
N THR A 534 -11.76 -30.86 12.59
CA THR A 534 -12.51 -29.65 12.96
C THR A 534 -13.35 -29.14 11.80
N VAL A 535 -12.80 -29.06 10.59
CA VAL A 535 -13.57 -28.63 9.42
C VAL A 535 -14.66 -29.65 9.04
N GLN A 536 -14.33 -30.93 8.97
CA GLN A 536 -15.26 -31.95 8.47
C GLN A 536 -16.39 -32.30 9.45
N ASN A 537 -16.20 -32.00 10.74
CA ASN A 537 -17.22 -32.14 11.77
C ASN A 537 -17.87 -30.81 12.15
N SER A 538 -17.70 -29.75 11.36
CA SER A 538 -18.39 -28.48 11.60
C SER A 538 -19.82 -28.49 11.02
N ASP A 539 -20.70 -27.72 11.64
CA ASP A 539 -22.05 -27.40 11.14
C ASP A 539 -22.14 -25.97 10.55
N LEU A 540 -21.10 -25.15 10.78
CA LEU A 540 -20.96 -23.81 10.22
C LEU A 540 -19.49 -23.47 9.95
N ILE A 541 -19.23 -22.97 8.74
CA ILE A 541 -17.94 -22.40 8.34
C ILE A 541 -18.14 -20.90 8.10
N LEU A 542 -17.38 -20.07 8.83
CA LEU A 542 -17.17 -18.67 8.50
C LEU A 542 -15.79 -18.52 7.88
N SER A 543 -15.72 -18.25 6.59
CA SER A 543 -14.46 -18.03 5.86
C SER A 543 -14.29 -16.55 5.53
N ILE A 544 -13.22 -15.93 6.05
CA ILE A 544 -12.93 -14.51 5.85
C ILE A 544 -11.67 -14.33 5.02
N GLY A 545 -11.81 -13.76 3.82
CA GLY A 545 -10.70 -13.41 2.92
C GLY A 545 -9.90 -14.63 2.45
N SER A 546 -10.52 -15.81 2.40
CA SER A 546 -9.90 -17.04 1.89
C SER A 546 -10.52 -17.46 0.57
N ARG A 547 -9.65 -17.65 -0.43
CA ARG A 547 -10.02 -18.27 -1.70
C ARG A 547 -10.35 -19.76 -1.59
N LEU A 548 -10.35 -20.37 -0.39
CA LEU A 548 -10.71 -21.78 -0.14
C LEU A 548 -10.22 -22.70 -1.26
N SER A 549 -8.92 -22.63 -1.50
CA SER A 549 -8.28 -23.22 -2.67
C SER A 549 -8.46 -24.73 -2.72
N VAL A 550 -8.33 -25.36 -3.89
CA VAL A 550 -8.41 -26.82 -4.03
C VAL A 550 -7.49 -27.56 -3.04
N PRO A 551 -6.23 -27.14 -2.81
CA PRO A 551 -5.42 -27.76 -1.76
C PRO A 551 -5.99 -27.63 -0.34
N GLN A 552 -6.77 -26.59 -0.04
CA GLN A 552 -7.42 -26.39 1.27
C GLN A 552 -8.74 -27.18 1.39
N VAL A 553 -9.55 -27.23 0.33
CA VAL A 553 -10.86 -27.93 0.37
C VAL A 553 -10.78 -29.42 -0.03
N GLY A 554 -9.67 -29.82 -0.64
CA GLY A 554 -9.48 -31.15 -1.22
C GLY A 554 -9.92 -31.25 -2.68
N TYR A 555 -9.37 -32.22 -3.41
CA TYR A 555 -9.73 -32.47 -4.82
C TYR A 555 -11.15 -33.01 -4.99
N ASN A 556 -11.71 -33.63 -3.94
CA ASN A 556 -13.11 -34.02 -3.88
C ASN A 556 -13.93 -32.96 -3.12
N PHE A 557 -13.91 -31.73 -3.65
CA PHE A 557 -14.50 -30.55 -3.03
C PHE A 557 -16.01 -30.66 -2.70
N PRO A 558 -16.86 -31.48 -3.34
CA PRO A 558 -18.24 -31.69 -2.88
C PRO A 558 -18.34 -32.28 -1.47
N LEU A 559 -17.27 -32.91 -0.97
CA LEU A 559 -17.22 -33.49 0.38
C LEU A 559 -16.64 -32.54 1.43
N PHE A 560 -16.22 -31.34 1.03
CA PHE A 560 -15.71 -30.33 1.95
C PHE A 560 -16.83 -29.77 2.83
N ALA A 561 -16.63 -29.85 4.14
CA ALA A 561 -17.54 -29.41 5.19
C ALA A 561 -19.00 -29.77 4.85
N ARG A 562 -19.25 -31.06 4.57
CA ARG A 562 -20.49 -31.52 3.93
C ARG A 562 -21.76 -31.28 4.76
N ALA A 563 -21.63 -31.20 6.08
CA ALA A 563 -22.73 -30.88 6.99
C ALA A 563 -22.82 -29.39 7.32
N ALA A 564 -21.82 -28.59 6.92
CA ALA A 564 -21.73 -27.20 7.32
C ALA A 564 -22.47 -26.27 6.38
N LYS A 565 -23.17 -25.29 6.95
CA LYS A 565 -23.51 -24.04 6.24
C LYS A 565 -22.24 -23.22 6.03
N LYS A 566 -22.08 -22.62 4.85
CA LYS A 566 -20.85 -21.95 4.42
C LYS A 566 -21.10 -20.46 4.22
N ILE A 567 -20.58 -19.65 5.14
CA ILE A 567 -20.52 -18.19 5.03
C ILE A 567 -19.16 -17.84 4.45
N ILE A 568 -19.14 -17.18 3.29
CA ILE A 568 -17.89 -16.85 2.59
C ILE A 568 -17.86 -15.36 2.34
N VAL A 569 -16.85 -14.71 2.93
CA VAL A 569 -16.57 -13.28 2.79
C VAL A 569 -15.34 -13.11 1.90
N ASP A 570 -15.53 -12.51 0.73
CA ASP A 570 -14.44 -12.21 -0.20
C ASP A 570 -14.73 -10.90 -0.94
N ILE A 571 -13.70 -10.13 -1.26
CA ILE A 571 -13.85 -8.88 -2.02
C ILE A 571 -14.10 -9.15 -3.51
N ASP A 572 -13.71 -10.33 -3.99
CA ASP A 572 -13.78 -10.76 -5.37
C ASP A 572 -15.04 -11.61 -5.63
N SER A 573 -15.95 -11.09 -6.46
CA SER A 573 -17.17 -11.82 -6.82
C SER A 573 -16.88 -13.11 -7.58
N ALA A 574 -15.74 -13.24 -8.27
CA ALA A 574 -15.37 -14.47 -8.94
C ALA A 574 -15.09 -15.60 -7.94
N GLU A 575 -14.52 -15.28 -6.77
CA GLU A 575 -14.26 -16.26 -5.71
C GLU A 575 -15.55 -16.76 -5.04
N LEU A 576 -16.57 -15.90 -4.95
CA LEU A 576 -17.89 -16.26 -4.42
C LEU A 576 -18.71 -17.14 -5.39
N ASN A 577 -18.41 -17.06 -6.69
CA ASN A 577 -19.10 -17.80 -7.75
C ASN A 577 -18.31 -18.99 -8.32
N LYS A 578 -17.19 -19.37 -7.68
CA LYS A 578 -16.30 -20.42 -8.19
C LYS A 578 -16.98 -21.80 -8.20
N PRO A 579 -16.60 -22.68 -9.14
CA PRO A 579 -17.26 -23.98 -9.31
C PRO A 579 -16.97 -24.99 -8.19
N SER A 580 -15.88 -24.80 -7.43
CA SER A 580 -15.46 -25.77 -6.42
C SER A 580 -16.29 -25.73 -5.14
N LEU A 581 -16.98 -24.62 -4.86
CA LEU A 581 -17.72 -24.47 -3.62
C LEU A 581 -18.86 -23.46 -3.80
N LYS A 582 -20.06 -23.84 -3.37
CA LYS A 582 -21.22 -22.93 -3.34
C LYS A 582 -21.40 -22.37 -1.92
N PRO A 583 -21.26 -21.06 -1.70
CA PRO A 583 -21.61 -20.44 -0.42
C PRO A 583 -23.11 -20.56 -0.15
N ASP A 584 -23.48 -20.80 1.11
CA ASP A 584 -24.87 -20.67 1.58
C ASP A 584 -25.20 -19.20 1.85
N LEU A 585 -24.23 -18.44 2.37
CA LEU A 585 -24.28 -16.98 2.52
C LEU A 585 -23.03 -16.34 1.90
N PRO A 586 -23.10 -15.88 0.64
CA PRO A 586 -22.02 -15.12 0.00
C PRO A 586 -22.05 -13.66 0.45
N ILE A 587 -20.91 -13.12 0.90
CA ILE A 587 -20.76 -11.72 1.30
C ILE A 587 -19.62 -11.11 0.49
N GLN A 588 -19.95 -10.21 -0.43
CA GLN A 588 -18.95 -9.49 -1.21
C GLN A 588 -18.53 -8.23 -0.47
N ALA A 589 -17.41 -8.28 0.26
CA ALA A 589 -16.94 -7.17 1.07
C ALA A 589 -15.42 -7.23 1.28
N ASP A 590 -14.83 -6.07 1.58
CA ASP A 590 -13.49 -6.04 2.16
C ASP A 590 -13.48 -6.77 3.52
N ALA A 591 -12.44 -7.58 3.76
CA ALA A 591 -12.37 -8.43 4.95
C ALA A 591 -12.36 -7.61 6.24
N ARG A 592 -11.69 -6.45 6.27
CA ARG A 592 -11.62 -5.59 7.44
C ARG A 592 -12.96 -4.90 7.68
N GLU A 593 -13.59 -4.36 6.64
CA GLU A 593 -14.92 -3.72 6.75
C GLU A 593 -15.96 -4.69 7.32
N PHE A 594 -16.00 -5.92 6.81
CA PHE A 594 -16.86 -6.98 7.35
C PHE A 594 -16.58 -7.26 8.83
N MET A 595 -15.32 -7.41 9.23
CA MET A 595 -14.96 -7.69 10.62
C MET A 595 -15.28 -6.53 11.57
N VAL A 596 -15.09 -5.28 11.12
CA VAL A 596 -15.47 -4.08 11.88
C VAL A 596 -16.98 -4.06 12.15
N GLU A 597 -17.78 -4.29 11.12
CA GLU A 597 -19.24 -4.31 11.26
C GLU A 597 -19.71 -5.48 12.13
N LEU A 598 -19.12 -6.66 11.97
CA LEU A 598 -19.38 -7.84 12.80
C LEU A 598 -19.08 -7.58 14.28
N LEU A 599 -17.91 -6.99 14.58
CA LEU A 599 -17.53 -6.59 15.93
C LEU A 599 -18.49 -5.54 16.52
N ALA A 600 -18.93 -4.58 15.70
CA ALA A 600 -19.87 -3.54 16.13
C ALA A 600 -21.22 -4.14 16.56
N GLN A 601 -21.78 -5.05 15.77
CA GLN A 601 -23.04 -5.72 16.09
C GLN A 601 -22.91 -6.71 17.26
N LEU A 602 -21.72 -7.31 17.46
CA LEU A 602 -21.46 -8.22 18.56
C LEU A 602 -21.16 -7.52 19.90
N LYS A 603 -21.03 -6.19 19.95
CA LYS A 603 -20.56 -5.45 21.14
C LYS A 603 -21.21 -5.90 22.46
N ASN A 604 -22.53 -6.09 22.46
CA ASN A 604 -23.31 -6.52 23.63
C ASN A 604 -23.78 -7.99 23.57
N ALA A 605 -23.31 -8.76 22.59
CA ALA A 605 -23.61 -10.19 22.50
C ALA A 605 -22.94 -10.95 23.64
N GLN A 606 -23.67 -11.91 24.20
CA GLN A 606 -23.13 -12.90 25.13
C GLN A 606 -22.14 -13.83 24.40
N PRO A 607 -21.17 -14.43 25.10
CA PRO A 607 -20.33 -15.48 24.53
C PRO A 607 -21.16 -16.63 23.97
N PHE A 608 -20.66 -17.27 22.91
CA PHE A 608 -21.30 -18.43 22.31
C PHE A 608 -21.02 -19.69 23.16
N GLU A 609 -22.04 -20.50 23.43
CA GLU A 609 -21.96 -21.71 24.25
C GLU A 609 -21.39 -22.90 23.46
N ILE A 610 -20.09 -22.86 23.17
CA ILE A 610 -19.40 -23.86 22.32
C ILE A 610 -18.23 -24.56 23.02
N SER A 611 -18.23 -24.56 24.36
CA SER A 611 -17.09 -25.03 25.15
C SER A 611 -16.75 -26.51 24.91
N ASP A 612 -17.75 -27.38 24.73
CA ASP A 612 -17.52 -28.80 24.45
C ASP A 612 -17.00 -29.04 23.03
N TRP A 613 -17.42 -28.23 22.06
CA TRP A 613 -16.87 -28.24 20.72
C TRP A 613 -15.40 -27.83 20.71
N LEU A 614 -15.07 -26.73 21.40
CA LEU A 614 -13.68 -26.27 21.53
C LEU A 614 -12.79 -27.31 22.21
N LYS A 615 -13.23 -27.92 23.32
CA LYS A 615 -12.50 -28.99 24.00
C LYS A 615 -12.23 -30.17 23.06
N ARG A 616 -13.22 -30.56 22.24
CA ARG A 616 -13.05 -31.65 21.26
C ARG A 616 -12.00 -31.31 20.21
N CYS A 617 -12.04 -30.10 19.66
CA CYS A 617 -11.05 -29.62 18.69
C CYS A 617 -9.63 -29.59 19.28
N GLN A 618 -9.48 -29.07 20.50
CA GLN A 618 -8.22 -29.08 21.23
C GLN A 618 -7.73 -30.50 21.51
N GLY A 619 -8.66 -31.42 21.85
CA GLY A 619 -8.38 -32.84 21.99
C GLY A 619 -7.75 -33.45 20.73
N TRP A 620 -8.28 -33.15 19.54
CA TRP A 620 -7.68 -33.61 18.29
C TRP A 620 -6.30 -33.01 18.02
N LYS A 621 -6.13 -31.70 18.25
CA LYS A 621 -4.83 -31.02 18.12
C LYS A 621 -3.75 -31.69 18.97
N LEU A 622 -4.09 -32.06 20.21
CA LEU A 622 -3.16 -32.71 21.15
C LEU A 622 -2.94 -34.20 20.82
N LYS A 623 -3.99 -34.91 20.42
CA LYS A 623 -3.93 -36.36 20.14
C LYS A 623 -3.12 -36.68 18.88
N TYR A 624 -3.16 -35.81 17.87
CA TYR A 624 -2.55 -36.05 16.56
C TYR A 624 -1.47 -35.02 16.21
N PRO A 625 -0.34 -34.96 16.94
CA PRO A 625 0.76 -34.10 16.58
C PRO A 625 1.36 -34.53 15.24
N VAL A 626 1.85 -33.58 14.45
CA VAL A 626 2.56 -33.87 13.20
C VAL A 626 3.97 -34.41 13.45
N VAL A 627 4.68 -33.86 14.45
CA VAL A 627 6.00 -34.34 14.84
C VAL A 627 5.85 -35.50 15.81
N LEU A 628 6.21 -36.70 15.37
CA LEU A 628 6.15 -37.92 16.17
C LEU A 628 7.44 -38.10 16.99
N ALA A 629 7.37 -38.94 18.04
CA ALA A 629 8.50 -39.17 18.93
C ALA A 629 9.69 -39.80 18.18
N GLU A 630 9.41 -40.75 17.27
CA GLU A 630 10.41 -41.42 16.45
C GLU A 630 11.18 -40.47 15.53
N TYR A 631 10.58 -39.34 15.12
CA TYR A 631 11.26 -38.34 14.28
C TYR A 631 12.41 -37.65 15.02
N LYS A 632 12.41 -37.70 16.36
CA LYS A 632 13.46 -37.14 17.23
C LYS A 632 14.62 -38.12 17.46
N GLU A 633 14.45 -39.38 17.06
CA GLU A 633 15.40 -40.47 17.30
C GLU A 633 16.18 -40.90 16.04
N CYS A 634 15.93 -40.24 14.89
CA CYS A 634 16.66 -40.50 13.63
C CYS A 634 18.18 -40.29 13.80
N LYS A 635 18.98 -41.32 13.54
CA LYS A 635 20.44 -41.31 13.79
C LYS A 635 21.28 -40.91 12.57
N ASP A 636 20.84 -41.28 11.38
CA ASP A 636 21.67 -41.20 10.17
C ASP A 636 21.37 -39.95 9.32
N ALA A 637 20.25 -39.28 9.59
CA ALA A 637 19.81 -38.07 8.91
C ALA A 637 18.90 -37.22 9.83
N VAL A 638 18.60 -36.01 9.41
CA VAL A 638 17.65 -35.12 10.09
C VAL A 638 16.26 -35.31 9.50
N ASN A 639 15.28 -35.58 10.36
CA ASN A 639 13.88 -35.53 9.95
C ASN A 639 13.43 -34.07 9.76
N SER A 640 12.90 -33.72 8.58
CA SER A 640 12.57 -32.32 8.28
C SER A 640 11.46 -31.74 9.15
N PHE A 641 10.50 -32.56 9.61
CA PHE A 641 9.44 -32.10 10.50
C PHE A 641 9.99 -31.72 11.87
N TYR A 642 10.93 -32.53 12.39
CA TYR A 642 11.61 -32.25 13.65
C TYR A 642 12.56 -31.05 13.54
N PHE A 643 13.26 -30.90 12.41
CA PHE A 643 14.05 -29.69 12.13
C PHE A 643 13.20 -28.42 12.20
N VAL A 644 12.07 -28.38 11.50
CA VAL A 644 11.19 -27.20 11.47
C VAL A 644 10.62 -26.91 12.88
N GLU A 645 10.20 -27.93 13.63
CA GLU A 645 9.72 -27.74 15.00
C GLU A 645 10.81 -27.10 15.87
N THR A 646 12.01 -27.69 15.85
CA THR A 646 13.18 -27.20 16.61
C THR A 646 13.53 -25.76 16.24
N LEU A 647 13.53 -25.45 14.93
CA LEU A 647 13.76 -24.11 14.43
C LEU A 647 12.70 -23.13 14.94
N SER A 648 11.41 -23.45 14.80
CA SER A 648 10.32 -22.57 15.22
C SER A 648 10.32 -22.25 16.73
N GLU A 649 10.72 -23.24 17.56
CA GLU A 649 10.84 -23.07 19.01
C GLU A 649 11.96 -22.09 19.37
N LYS A 650 13.07 -22.10 18.64
CA LYS A 650 14.26 -21.27 18.87
C LYS A 650 14.18 -19.87 18.27
N LEU A 651 13.34 -19.64 17.26
CA LEU A 651 13.23 -18.33 16.61
C LEU A 651 12.52 -17.28 17.47
N ASP A 652 12.97 -16.03 17.39
CA ASP A 652 12.34 -14.92 18.10
C ASP A 652 10.94 -14.57 17.58
N LYS A 653 10.16 -13.88 18.41
CA LYS A 653 8.78 -13.47 18.11
C LYS A 653 8.63 -12.50 16.93
N ASN A 654 9.73 -11.93 16.42
CA ASN A 654 9.72 -10.99 15.29
C ASN A 654 10.43 -11.56 14.05
N ALA A 655 10.75 -12.86 14.04
CA ALA A 655 11.42 -13.50 12.92
C ALA A 655 10.57 -13.42 11.64
N VAL A 656 11.24 -13.19 10.51
CA VAL A 656 10.67 -13.30 9.17
C VAL A 656 11.17 -14.59 8.56
N ILE A 657 10.22 -15.43 8.13
CA ILE A 657 10.47 -16.75 7.57
C ILE A 657 9.89 -16.80 6.16
N VAL A 658 10.75 -17.19 5.22
CA VAL A 658 10.39 -17.40 3.82
C VAL A 658 10.69 -18.85 3.46
N THR A 659 9.77 -19.52 2.78
CA THR A 659 9.97 -20.88 2.31
C THR A 659 9.94 -20.97 0.79
N ASP A 660 10.82 -21.80 0.24
CA ASP A 660 10.71 -22.32 -1.11
C ASP A 660 9.70 -23.48 -1.17
N MET A 661 9.52 -24.07 -2.34
CA MET A 661 8.53 -25.11 -2.62
C MET A 661 8.98 -26.54 -2.32
N GLY A 662 8.02 -27.46 -2.30
CA GLY A 662 8.27 -28.87 -2.05
C GLY A 662 8.38 -29.18 -0.56
N THR A 663 9.46 -29.83 -0.15
CA THR A 663 9.69 -30.27 1.23
C THR A 663 9.76 -29.09 2.20
N SER A 664 10.47 -28.01 1.82
CA SER A 664 10.57 -26.80 2.65
C SER A 664 9.20 -26.20 2.93
N PHE A 665 8.35 -26.04 1.91
CA PHE A 665 7.00 -25.54 2.09
C PHE A 665 6.13 -26.52 2.91
N THR A 666 6.05 -27.78 2.49
CA THR A 666 5.12 -28.77 3.05
C THR A 666 5.41 -29.01 4.53
N CYS A 667 6.66 -29.29 4.88
CA CYS A 667 7.03 -29.50 6.27
C CYS A 667 6.84 -28.24 7.10
N THR A 668 7.24 -27.07 6.59
CA THR A 668 7.07 -25.80 7.32
C THR A 668 5.60 -25.51 7.60
N MET A 669 4.72 -25.65 6.61
CA MET A 669 3.29 -25.38 6.80
C MET A 669 2.65 -26.36 7.79
N GLN A 670 3.12 -27.60 7.89
CA GLN A 670 2.56 -28.57 8.83
C GLN A 670 3.07 -28.39 10.27
N THR A 671 4.34 -28.03 10.48
CA THR A 671 4.95 -28.10 11.81
C THR A 671 5.39 -26.78 12.41
N PHE A 672 5.52 -25.71 11.64
CA PHE A 672 6.04 -24.45 12.17
C PHE A 672 5.07 -23.87 13.22
N LYS A 673 5.56 -23.73 14.45
CA LYS A 673 4.83 -23.15 15.59
C LYS A 673 5.04 -21.64 15.60
N THR A 674 4.13 -20.90 14.98
CA THR A 674 4.19 -19.43 14.87
C THR A 674 3.97 -18.76 16.23
N LYS A 675 4.75 -17.70 16.47
CA LYS A 675 4.61 -16.76 17.60
C LYS A 675 3.99 -15.46 17.09
N LEU A 676 3.25 -14.76 17.94
CA LEU A 676 2.64 -13.48 17.58
C LEU A 676 3.75 -12.46 17.24
N GLY A 677 3.64 -11.86 16.05
CA GLY A 677 4.63 -10.90 15.51
C GLY A 677 5.57 -11.49 14.45
N GLN A 678 5.64 -12.82 14.33
CA GLN A 678 6.42 -13.45 13.26
C GLN A 678 5.70 -13.28 11.92
N ARG A 679 6.47 -13.33 10.84
CA ARG A 679 5.94 -13.39 9.48
C ARG A 679 6.35 -14.70 8.84
N LEU A 680 5.41 -15.45 8.29
CA LEU A 680 5.66 -16.70 7.57
C LEU A 680 5.07 -16.60 6.17
N SER A 681 5.92 -16.69 5.15
CA SER A 681 5.51 -16.43 3.77
C SER A 681 6.15 -17.39 2.75
N THR A 682 5.50 -17.48 1.59
CA THR A 682 5.87 -18.33 0.45
C THR A 682 5.06 -17.91 -0.78
N SER A 683 5.38 -18.45 -1.96
CA SER A 683 4.57 -18.35 -3.19
C SER A 683 3.62 -19.55 -3.29
N SER A 684 2.46 -19.46 -2.63
CA SER A 684 1.62 -20.62 -2.30
C SER A 684 0.75 -21.13 -3.45
N GLY A 685 0.27 -20.23 -4.32
CA GLY A 685 -0.66 -20.57 -5.38
C GLY A 685 0.02 -21.03 -6.66
N HIS A 686 1.03 -20.28 -7.13
CA HIS A 686 1.84 -20.70 -8.28
C HIS A 686 2.80 -21.84 -7.91
N ALA A 687 3.25 -21.86 -6.66
CA ALA A 687 4.22 -22.84 -6.16
C ALA A 687 5.49 -22.91 -7.02
N SER A 688 6.07 -21.74 -7.35
CA SER A 688 7.30 -21.63 -8.13
C SER A 688 8.53 -22.08 -7.33
N MET A 689 9.18 -23.17 -7.75
CA MET A 689 10.52 -23.51 -7.25
C MET A 689 11.50 -22.37 -7.54
N GLY A 690 12.39 -22.09 -6.59
CA GLY A 690 13.34 -20.99 -6.68
C GLY A 690 12.83 -19.67 -6.15
N PHE A 691 11.62 -19.63 -5.57
CA PHE A 691 11.10 -18.44 -4.89
C PHE A 691 11.85 -18.16 -3.59
N GLY A 692 12.27 -19.20 -2.86
CA GLY A 692 12.72 -19.07 -1.48
C GLY A 692 13.85 -18.06 -1.28
N LEU A 693 14.90 -18.14 -2.10
CA LEU A 693 16.07 -17.27 -1.98
C LEU A 693 15.78 -15.81 -2.40
N PRO A 694 15.24 -15.51 -3.60
CA PRO A 694 14.84 -14.15 -3.96
C PRO A 694 13.76 -13.56 -3.04
N GLY A 695 12.76 -14.35 -2.67
CA GLY A 695 11.71 -13.93 -1.74
C GLY A 695 12.27 -13.56 -0.37
N ALA A 696 13.27 -14.30 0.14
CA ALA A 696 13.97 -13.98 1.37
C ALA A 696 14.82 -12.71 1.27
N ILE A 697 15.46 -12.45 0.13
CA ILE A 697 16.17 -11.20 -0.15
C ILE A 697 15.19 -10.02 -0.05
N GLY A 698 14.07 -10.10 -0.75
CA GLY A 698 13.02 -9.10 -0.73
C GLY A 698 12.45 -8.84 0.67
N ALA A 699 12.13 -9.93 1.38
CA ALA A 699 11.60 -9.88 2.74
C ALA A 699 12.61 -9.33 3.75
N CYS A 700 13.89 -9.70 3.65
CA CYS A 700 14.96 -9.19 4.53
C CYS A 700 15.13 -7.68 4.36
N ILE A 701 15.17 -7.19 3.12
CA ILE A 701 15.25 -5.77 2.81
C ILE A 701 14.02 -5.03 3.35
N GLY A 702 12.81 -5.54 3.08
CA GLY A 702 11.56 -4.99 3.60
C GLY A 702 11.45 -5.02 5.14
N ASN A 703 12.14 -5.95 5.80
CA ASN A 703 12.26 -6.02 7.25
C ASN A 703 13.42 -5.18 7.81
N ASN A 704 13.88 -4.17 7.07
CA ASN A 704 14.99 -3.30 7.44
C ASN A 704 16.30 -4.06 7.67
N ARG A 705 16.59 -5.06 6.83
CA ARG A 705 17.83 -5.86 6.84
C ARG A 705 18.07 -6.54 8.19
N LYS A 706 17.01 -6.99 8.86
CA LYS A 706 17.09 -7.80 10.08
C LYS A 706 17.18 -9.29 9.75
N ASP A 707 17.61 -10.08 10.74
CA ASP A 707 17.73 -11.54 10.61
C ASP A 707 16.47 -12.14 9.97
N THR A 708 16.69 -12.84 8.87
CA THR A 708 15.62 -13.43 8.05
C THR A 708 15.97 -14.88 7.78
N ILE A 709 14.98 -15.76 7.90
CA ILE A 709 15.15 -17.20 7.74
C ILE A 709 14.63 -17.59 6.36
N CYS A 710 15.46 -18.25 5.57
CA CYS A 710 15.05 -18.89 4.33
C CYS A 710 15.14 -20.40 4.51
N ILE A 711 14.05 -21.12 4.26
CA ILE A 711 14.05 -22.58 4.21
C ILE A 711 13.80 -22.99 2.77
N SER A 712 14.80 -23.58 2.11
CA SER A 712 14.69 -24.06 0.72
C SER A 712 15.05 -25.54 0.65
N GLY A 713 14.66 -26.20 -0.44
CA GLY A 713 15.20 -27.51 -0.81
C GLY A 713 16.43 -27.33 -1.70
N ASP A 714 17.30 -28.33 -1.73
CA ASP A 714 18.46 -28.40 -2.64
C ASP A 714 18.07 -28.14 -4.10
N GLY A 715 16.98 -28.76 -4.57
CA GLY A 715 16.45 -28.54 -5.91
C GLY A 715 15.87 -27.14 -6.17
N GLY A 716 15.23 -26.55 -5.16
CA GLY A 716 14.62 -25.22 -5.25
C GLY A 716 15.68 -24.11 -5.31
N LEU A 717 16.68 -24.20 -4.42
CA LEU A 717 17.82 -23.28 -4.38
C LEU A 717 18.50 -23.17 -5.74
N GLN A 718 18.67 -24.30 -6.43
CA GLN A 718 19.33 -24.38 -7.73
C GLN A 718 18.71 -23.52 -8.83
N MET A 719 17.42 -23.21 -8.74
CA MET A 719 16.72 -22.41 -9.74
C MET A 719 17.12 -20.93 -9.71
N ASN A 720 17.62 -20.41 -8.58
CA ASN A 720 18.05 -19.02 -8.42
C ASN A 720 19.34 -18.88 -7.59
N ILE A 721 20.23 -19.88 -7.64
CA ILE A 721 21.42 -19.94 -6.78
C ILE A 721 22.39 -18.77 -7.00
N GLN A 722 22.36 -18.13 -8.17
CA GLN A 722 23.15 -16.94 -8.47
C GLN A 722 22.90 -15.79 -7.48
N GLU A 723 21.73 -15.75 -6.84
CA GLU A 723 21.37 -14.72 -5.87
C GLU A 723 22.08 -14.87 -4.50
N LEU A 724 22.86 -15.94 -4.30
CA LEU A 724 23.83 -15.98 -3.20
C LEU A 724 24.81 -14.80 -3.29
N GLN A 725 25.17 -14.38 -4.51
CA GLN A 725 26.00 -13.20 -4.71
C GLN A 725 25.29 -11.91 -4.30
N THR A 726 23.97 -11.82 -4.49
CA THR A 726 23.16 -10.68 -4.01
C THR A 726 23.18 -10.60 -2.48
N ILE A 727 23.06 -11.74 -1.79
CA ILE A 727 23.22 -11.81 -0.33
C ILE A 727 24.59 -11.32 0.11
N VAL A 728 25.66 -11.78 -0.54
CA VAL A 728 27.04 -11.39 -0.23
C VAL A 728 27.25 -9.90 -0.45
N HIS A 729 26.86 -9.37 -1.61
CA HIS A 729 27.06 -7.97 -1.99
C HIS A 729 26.40 -7.01 -1.00
N TYR A 730 25.16 -7.30 -0.60
CA TYR A 730 24.40 -6.46 0.32
C TYR A 730 24.59 -6.84 1.80
N ASN A 731 25.42 -7.84 2.10
CA ASN A 731 25.63 -8.43 3.42
C ASN A 731 24.30 -8.67 4.17
N LEU A 732 23.33 -9.28 3.48
CA LEU A 732 22.00 -9.50 4.05
C LEU A 732 22.07 -10.59 5.13
N PRO A 733 21.56 -10.38 6.35
CA PRO A 733 21.63 -11.37 7.42
C PRO A 733 20.57 -12.47 7.23
N ILE A 734 20.69 -13.21 6.14
CA ILE A 734 19.81 -14.32 5.81
C ILE A 734 20.45 -15.62 6.29
N LYS A 735 19.72 -16.36 7.12
CA LYS A 735 20.06 -17.74 7.49
C LYS A 735 19.35 -18.67 6.51
N LEU A 736 20.10 -19.19 5.55
CA LEU A 736 19.59 -20.08 4.51
C LEU A 736 19.74 -21.53 4.95
N PHE A 737 18.63 -22.16 5.34
CA PHE A 737 18.56 -23.59 5.60
C PHE A 737 18.19 -24.34 4.33
N VAL A 738 19.04 -25.26 3.89
CA VAL A 738 18.84 -26.06 2.69
C VAL A 738 18.54 -27.50 3.08
N LEU A 739 17.29 -27.91 2.89
CA LEU A 739 16.81 -29.26 3.11
C LEU A 739 17.28 -30.17 1.96
N ASN A 740 18.39 -30.88 2.16
CA ASN A 740 18.99 -31.72 1.14
C ASN A 740 18.46 -33.16 1.25
N ASN A 741 17.61 -33.54 0.28
CA ASN A 741 17.11 -34.91 0.09
C ASN A 741 17.63 -35.56 -1.20
N ASN A 742 18.66 -34.96 -1.81
CA ASN A 742 19.35 -35.43 -3.00
C ASN A 742 18.45 -35.57 -4.24
N GLY A 743 17.53 -34.61 -4.44
CA GLY A 743 16.62 -34.62 -5.58
C GLY A 743 15.27 -33.94 -5.33
N TYR A 744 14.25 -34.38 -6.07
CA TYR A 744 12.91 -33.83 -6.04
C TYR A 744 11.96 -34.78 -5.31
N LEU A 745 12.05 -34.83 -3.97
CA LEU A 745 11.30 -35.76 -3.12
C LEU A 745 9.79 -35.84 -3.42
N THR A 746 9.12 -34.71 -3.69
CA THR A 746 7.68 -34.70 -4.02
C THR A 746 7.37 -35.38 -5.36
N ILE A 747 8.28 -35.26 -6.33
CA ILE A 747 8.19 -35.92 -7.63
C ILE A 747 8.51 -37.41 -7.48
N LYS A 748 9.56 -37.76 -6.71
CA LYS A 748 9.86 -39.16 -6.35
C LYS A 748 8.64 -39.83 -5.72
N ALA A 749 8.05 -39.21 -4.69
CA ALA A 749 6.88 -39.74 -4.00
C ALA A 749 5.69 -39.94 -4.96
N THR A 750 5.40 -38.97 -5.83
CA THR A 750 4.33 -39.10 -6.83
C THR A 750 4.61 -40.25 -7.81
N GLN A 751 5.82 -40.33 -8.35
CA GLN A 751 6.19 -41.35 -9.33
C GLN A 751 6.22 -42.76 -8.72
N GLN A 752 6.72 -42.90 -7.49
CA GLN A 752 6.70 -44.16 -6.75
C GLN A 752 5.27 -44.66 -6.55
N ASN A 753 4.38 -43.78 -6.06
CA ASN A 753 3.00 -44.15 -5.73
C ASN A 753 2.15 -44.52 -6.97
N HIS A 754 2.46 -43.97 -8.14
CA HIS A 754 1.62 -44.14 -9.33
C HIS A 754 2.23 -45.06 -10.40
N PHE A 755 3.56 -45.15 -10.48
CA PHE A 755 4.25 -45.77 -11.62
C PHE A 755 5.37 -46.75 -11.24
N GLY A 756 5.88 -46.70 -10.00
CA GLY A 756 6.97 -47.57 -9.52
C GLY A 756 8.30 -47.40 -10.27
N ARG A 757 8.49 -46.27 -10.96
CA ARG A 757 9.72 -45.93 -11.70
C ARG A 757 9.98 -44.44 -11.64
N PHE A 758 11.25 -44.03 -11.61
CA PHE A 758 11.65 -42.62 -11.52
C PHE A 758 12.09 -42.04 -12.87
N VAL A 759 11.75 -40.76 -13.11
CA VAL A 759 12.17 -39.97 -14.27
C VAL A 759 12.43 -38.54 -13.81
N GLY A 760 13.66 -38.05 -13.94
CA GLY A 760 14.01 -36.66 -13.64
C GLY A 760 13.73 -36.25 -12.19
N ALA A 761 13.97 -37.13 -11.21
CA ALA A 761 13.63 -36.89 -9.82
C ALA A 761 14.79 -37.14 -8.83
N GLU A 762 15.81 -37.90 -9.25
CA GLU A 762 16.98 -38.26 -8.45
C GLU A 762 18.16 -38.61 -9.35
N GLN A 763 19.33 -38.88 -8.76
CA GLN A 763 20.57 -39.17 -9.50
C GLN A 763 20.41 -40.32 -10.50
N SER A 764 19.75 -41.41 -10.09
CA SER A 764 19.51 -42.58 -10.96
C SER A 764 18.65 -42.25 -12.20
N SER A 765 17.90 -41.14 -12.15
CA SER A 765 16.95 -40.70 -13.16
C SER A 765 17.31 -39.34 -13.79
N GLY A 766 18.54 -38.86 -13.58
CA GLY A 766 19.11 -37.71 -14.28
C GLY A 766 19.06 -36.37 -13.55
N VAL A 767 18.74 -36.33 -12.25
CA VAL A 767 18.76 -35.10 -11.44
C VAL A 767 19.80 -35.19 -10.34
N THR A 768 20.70 -34.22 -10.27
CA THR A 768 21.72 -34.09 -9.22
C THR A 768 21.90 -32.64 -8.81
N CYS A 769 22.17 -32.40 -7.54
CA CYS A 769 22.53 -31.09 -7.00
C CYS A 769 24.04 -31.04 -6.70
N PRO A 770 24.72 -29.88 -6.83
CA PRO A 770 26.11 -29.75 -6.41
C PRO A 770 26.23 -29.82 -4.88
N ASP A 771 27.45 -30.04 -4.39
CA ASP A 771 27.72 -29.92 -2.95
C ASP A 771 27.49 -28.48 -2.47
N ILE A 772 26.46 -28.29 -1.65
CA ILE A 772 25.99 -26.97 -1.22
C ILE A 772 27.05 -26.24 -0.38
N ILE A 773 27.83 -26.96 0.43
CA ILE A 773 28.90 -26.39 1.25
C ILE A 773 30.02 -25.84 0.38
N LYS A 774 30.42 -26.57 -0.66
CA LYS A 774 31.43 -26.09 -1.62
C LYS A 774 30.92 -24.89 -2.40
N VAL A 775 29.64 -24.88 -2.79
CA VAL A 775 29.04 -23.73 -3.48
C VAL A 775 28.99 -22.50 -2.56
N ALA A 776 28.52 -22.64 -1.33
CA ALA A 776 28.52 -21.55 -0.35
C ALA A 776 29.94 -21.00 -0.10
N THR A 777 30.92 -21.89 0.02
CA THR A 777 32.35 -21.52 0.14
C THR A 777 32.83 -20.75 -1.09
N ALA A 778 32.43 -21.13 -2.30
CA ALA A 778 32.80 -20.44 -3.53
C ALA A 778 32.28 -19.00 -3.61
N TYR A 779 31.09 -18.73 -3.04
CA TYR A 779 30.55 -17.36 -2.88
C TYR A 779 31.13 -16.60 -1.68
N GLY A 780 31.96 -17.25 -0.85
CA GLY A 780 32.53 -16.64 0.36
C GLY A 780 31.57 -16.58 1.55
N LEU A 781 30.54 -17.42 1.58
CA LEU A 781 29.56 -17.47 2.66
C LEU A 781 30.01 -18.40 3.79
N GLN A 782 29.71 -18.00 5.03
CA GLN A 782 29.74 -18.92 6.17
C GLN A 782 28.82 -20.11 5.88
N ASN A 783 29.23 -21.29 6.29
CA ASN A 783 28.46 -22.49 6.02
C ASN A 783 28.65 -23.57 7.09
N VAL A 784 27.61 -24.37 7.28
CA VAL A 784 27.58 -25.48 8.24
C VAL A 784 26.74 -26.62 7.65
N ARG A 785 27.24 -27.85 7.72
CA ARG A 785 26.44 -29.05 7.47
C ARG A 785 25.97 -29.65 8.80
N ILE A 786 24.68 -29.96 8.87
CA ILE A 786 24.05 -30.73 9.93
C ILE A 786 23.67 -32.09 9.34
N ALA A 787 24.44 -33.11 9.68
CA ALA A 787 24.32 -34.44 9.08
C ALA A 787 23.22 -35.30 9.70
N ASN A 788 22.88 -35.08 10.97
CA ASN A 788 21.92 -35.90 11.71
C ASN A 788 21.30 -35.14 12.89
N THR A 789 20.39 -35.80 13.60
CA THR A 789 19.63 -35.22 14.72
C THR A 789 20.48 -34.79 15.91
N GLU A 790 21.56 -35.52 16.21
CA GLU A 790 22.49 -35.12 17.27
C GLU A 790 23.18 -33.79 16.92
N GLU A 791 23.69 -33.69 15.69
CA GLU A 791 24.28 -32.45 15.19
C GLU A 791 23.27 -31.30 15.13
N LEU A 792 22.00 -31.58 14.82
CA LEU A 792 20.94 -30.56 14.82
C LEU A 792 20.84 -29.92 16.20
N ASN A 793 20.74 -30.75 17.24
CA ASN A 793 20.62 -30.30 18.63
C ASN A 793 21.87 -29.55 19.11
N LEU A 794 23.05 -29.91 18.62
CA LEU A 794 24.31 -29.28 19.00
C LEU A 794 24.59 -27.97 18.25
N LYS A 795 24.26 -27.88 16.96
CA LYS A 795 24.75 -26.81 16.07
C LYS A 795 23.72 -25.72 15.75
N ILE A 796 22.41 -25.99 15.83
CA ILE A 796 21.39 -25.03 15.35
C ILE A 796 21.47 -23.66 16.02
N ASP A 797 21.76 -23.60 17.32
CA ASP A 797 21.89 -22.32 18.05
C ASP A 797 23.07 -21.50 17.54
N SER A 798 24.19 -22.14 17.20
CA SER A 798 25.35 -21.47 16.61
C SER A 798 25.06 -20.90 15.22
N VAL A 799 24.25 -21.60 14.42
CA VAL A 799 23.81 -21.13 13.09
C VAL A 799 22.91 -19.90 13.23
N LEU A 800 21.97 -19.91 14.18
CA LEU A 800 21.07 -18.78 14.42
C LEU A 800 21.82 -17.56 14.99
N GLN A 801 22.85 -17.77 15.81
CA GLN A 801 23.68 -16.72 16.41
C GLN A 801 24.80 -16.19 15.49
N ALA A 802 25.08 -16.88 14.37
CA ALA A 802 26.10 -16.50 13.42
C ALA A 802 25.85 -15.08 12.90
N GLN A 803 26.89 -14.25 12.84
CA GLN A 803 26.78 -12.88 12.34
C GLN A 803 26.79 -12.86 10.82
N GLY A 804 25.88 -12.07 10.22
CA GLY A 804 25.75 -11.98 8.76
C GLY A 804 25.07 -13.19 8.12
N PRO A 805 25.22 -13.38 6.79
CA PRO A 805 24.63 -14.50 6.08
C PRO A 805 25.33 -15.83 6.34
N ILE A 806 24.56 -16.91 6.40
CA ILE A 806 25.06 -18.27 6.57
C ILE A 806 24.21 -19.26 5.78
N VAL A 807 24.85 -20.25 5.17
CA VAL A 807 24.21 -21.40 4.53
C VAL A 807 24.33 -22.62 5.43
N CYS A 808 23.20 -23.15 5.89
CA CYS A 808 23.15 -24.35 6.69
C CYS A 808 22.50 -25.49 5.88
N GLU A 809 23.28 -26.49 5.52
CA GLU A 809 22.78 -27.68 4.83
C GLU A 809 22.28 -28.70 5.86
N ILE A 810 21.00 -29.09 5.73
CA ILE A 810 20.33 -30.09 6.56
C ILE A 810 20.22 -31.38 5.75
N MET A 811 20.98 -32.40 6.13
CA MET A 811 20.94 -33.69 5.45
C MET A 811 19.69 -34.48 5.86
N MET A 812 18.89 -34.89 4.88
CA MET A 812 17.64 -35.62 5.09
C MET A 812 17.72 -37.05 4.54
N GLU A 813 16.80 -37.90 4.99
CA GLU A 813 16.53 -39.16 4.30
C GLU A 813 15.92 -38.89 2.91
N GLU A 814 16.51 -39.48 1.87
CA GLU A 814 16.10 -39.26 0.47
C GLU A 814 14.67 -39.69 0.14
N ASN A 815 14.05 -40.51 1.00
CA ASN A 815 12.72 -41.08 0.81
C ASN A 815 11.77 -40.75 1.98
N GLN A 816 12.07 -39.72 2.78
CA GLN A 816 11.24 -39.35 3.92
C GLN A 816 9.77 -39.11 3.47
N PRO A 817 8.78 -39.77 4.09
CA PRO A 817 7.39 -39.53 3.74
C PRO A 817 6.94 -38.13 4.19
N LEU A 818 6.21 -37.43 3.32
CA LEU A 818 5.53 -36.16 3.65
C LEU A 818 4.10 -36.44 4.11
N ILE A 819 3.93 -36.64 5.42
CA ILE A 819 2.69 -37.11 6.06
C ILE A 819 2.41 -36.32 7.36
N PRO A 820 1.14 -36.17 7.79
CA PRO A 820 -0.06 -36.76 7.18
C PRO A 820 -0.50 -36.05 5.89
N ARG A 821 -1.16 -36.78 4.99
CA ARG A 821 -1.68 -36.21 3.72
C ARG A 821 -2.90 -36.95 3.22
N VAL A 822 -3.68 -36.30 2.37
CA VAL A 822 -4.77 -36.95 1.65
C VAL A 822 -4.18 -37.96 0.65
N SER A 823 -4.74 -39.16 0.67
CA SER A 823 -4.39 -40.20 -0.30
C SER A 823 -5.37 -40.22 -1.47
N SER A 824 -4.89 -40.69 -2.61
CA SER A 824 -5.70 -40.88 -3.83
C SER A 824 -5.65 -42.33 -4.26
N LEU A 825 -6.75 -42.83 -4.79
CA LEU A 825 -6.88 -44.20 -5.28
C LEU A 825 -7.10 -44.19 -6.79
N LYS A 826 -6.40 -45.08 -7.49
CA LYS A 826 -6.63 -45.34 -8.91
C LYS A 826 -7.64 -46.46 -9.06
N LYS A 827 -8.78 -46.18 -9.70
CA LYS A 827 -9.80 -47.17 -10.07
C LYS A 827 -9.31 -48.08 -11.20
N PRO A 828 -9.96 -49.25 -11.43
CA PRO A 828 -9.63 -50.14 -12.54
C PRO A 828 -9.69 -49.48 -13.93
N ASP A 829 -10.57 -48.49 -14.11
CA ASP A 829 -10.70 -47.70 -15.34
C ASP A 829 -9.60 -46.61 -15.49
N GLY A 830 -8.68 -46.52 -14.53
CA GLY A 830 -7.59 -45.55 -14.52
C GLY A 830 -7.94 -44.19 -13.91
N THR A 831 -9.20 -43.93 -13.58
CA THR A 831 -9.60 -42.67 -12.92
C THR A 831 -9.03 -42.59 -11.51
N ILE A 832 -8.57 -41.40 -11.11
CA ILE A 832 -8.00 -41.18 -9.78
C ILE A 832 -9.04 -40.45 -8.93
N ILE A 833 -9.37 -41.02 -7.77
CA ILE A 833 -10.28 -40.41 -6.79
C ILE A 833 -9.51 -40.07 -5.53
N SER A 834 -9.59 -38.80 -5.14
CA SER A 834 -9.08 -38.33 -3.86
C SER A 834 -10.02 -38.72 -2.73
N LYS A 835 -9.44 -39.20 -1.62
CA LYS A 835 -10.19 -39.36 -0.37
C LYS A 835 -10.63 -37.99 0.20
N PRO A 836 -11.66 -37.98 1.07
CA PRO A 836 -12.03 -36.81 1.85
C PRO A 836 -10.89 -36.33 2.75
N ILE A 837 -10.86 -35.05 3.13
CA ILE A 837 -9.74 -34.45 3.88
C ILE A 837 -9.59 -35.00 5.31
N GLU A 838 -10.63 -35.60 5.89
CA GLU A 838 -10.58 -36.25 7.21
C GLU A 838 -9.83 -37.59 7.22
N ASP A 839 -9.73 -38.30 6.10
CA ASP A 839 -9.12 -39.65 6.01
C ASP A 839 -7.67 -39.56 5.50
N LEU A 840 -6.80 -38.95 6.32
CA LEU A 840 -5.39 -38.75 6.00
C LEU A 840 -4.57 -40.03 6.18
N TYR A 841 -3.64 -40.28 5.25
CA TYR A 841 -2.56 -41.26 5.39
C TYR A 841 -1.45 -40.70 6.31
N PRO A 842 -0.84 -41.50 7.21
CA PRO A 842 -1.10 -42.92 7.48
C PRO A 842 -2.48 -43.15 8.10
N PHE A 843 -3.25 -44.12 7.60
CA PHE A 843 -4.64 -44.23 8.02
C PHE A 843 -4.78 -44.62 9.49
N LEU A 844 -5.73 -44.00 10.20
CA LEU A 844 -6.14 -44.47 11.52
C LEU A 844 -6.86 -45.83 11.39
N SER A 845 -6.94 -46.57 12.50
CA SER A 845 -7.83 -47.73 12.55
C SER A 845 -9.26 -47.27 12.25
N ARG A 846 -10.07 -48.12 11.61
CA ARG A 846 -11.44 -47.71 11.24
C ARG A 846 -12.30 -47.44 12.47
N GLU A 847 -12.03 -48.11 13.59
CA GLU A 847 -12.67 -47.85 14.88
C GLU A 847 -12.29 -46.45 15.38
N GLU A 848 -11.00 -46.15 15.48
CA GLU A 848 -10.51 -44.85 15.93
C GLU A 848 -10.98 -43.71 14.99
N PHE A 849 -10.92 -43.89 13.68
CA PHE A 849 -11.41 -42.91 12.73
C PHE A 849 -12.90 -42.58 12.97
N LYS A 850 -13.75 -43.60 13.14
CA LYS A 850 -15.18 -43.42 13.38
C LYS A 850 -15.46 -42.74 14.72
N GLU A 851 -14.69 -43.03 15.78
CA GLU A 851 -14.82 -42.34 17.07
C GLU A 851 -14.58 -40.82 16.96
N ASN A 852 -13.73 -40.40 16.02
CA ASN A 852 -13.46 -38.99 15.79
C ASN A 852 -14.55 -38.31 14.95
N MET A 853 -15.36 -39.04 14.20
CA MET A 853 -16.38 -38.44 13.35
C MET A 853 -17.72 -38.24 14.09
N ILE A 854 -18.22 -37.01 14.06
CA ILE A 854 -19.60 -36.64 14.43
C ILE A 854 -20.50 -36.78 13.20
N ILE A 855 -20.00 -36.31 12.05
CA ILE A 855 -20.69 -36.41 10.77
C ILE A 855 -20.32 -37.72 10.11
N ASP A 856 -21.32 -38.52 9.75
CA ASP A 856 -21.11 -39.83 9.12
C ASP A 856 -20.04 -39.76 8.01
N PRO A 857 -18.93 -40.49 8.15
CA PRO A 857 -17.85 -40.43 7.18
C PRO A 857 -18.35 -40.93 5.84
N THR A 858 -17.97 -40.22 4.77
CA THR A 858 -18.15 -40.75 3.43
C THR A 858 -17.08 -41.80 3.20
N GLU A 859 -17.42 -43.05 3.46
CA GLU A 859 -16.59 -44.20 3.09
C GLU A 859 -16.60 -44.30 1.55
N ILE A 860 -15.74 -43.50 0.91
CA ILE A 860 -15.47 -43.67 -0.51
C ILE A 860 -14.74 -45.00 -0.64
N LEU A 861 -15.53 -46.01 -1.04
CA LEU A 861 -15.16 -47.36 -1.44
C LEU A 861 -14.90 -48.32 -0.25
N LYS A 862 -15.77 -49.34 -0.14
CA LYS A 862 -15.43 -50.65 0.44
C LYS A 862 -14.46 -51.39 -0.47
#